data_AF-A0A970M9G2-F1
#
_entry.id   AF-A0A970M9G2-F1
#
_cell.length_a   1.000
_cell.length_b   1.000
_cell.length_c   1.000
_cell.angle_alpha   90.00
_cell.angle_beta   90.00
_cell.angle_gamma   90.00
#
_symmetry.space_group_name_H-M   'P 1'
#
loop_
_entity.id
_entity.type
_entity.pdbx_description
1 polymer ?
#
loop_
_entity_poly.entity_id
_entity_poly.type
_entity_poly.pdbx_seq_one_letter_code
_entity_poly.pdbx_strand_id
1 'polypeptide(L)'
;MHATRPVSCVTTVPDRCRVCFTCVRECPAKAIRIENGQAEVMPERCIACGNCVRVCSQEAKQFCSASDAVSGLIRSGQKVAACLAPSFPAEFPGISHQRVVGMLRKLGFHLVTEVAFGADLVASRYRKLISEHPDQRFIATTCPAVYRYVELYFPDAIDNLAPIVSPMVATARALRAEHGADLRVVFIGPCVAKKMEADDDSVAREIQSVLTFHSLKKMLRDQGIRANNTTDSEFDPPFGGLGALFPLCGGMLQAADIREDLLKNEVVTVDGLSAFTSSISEFSHNTLDARLLEILACNGCIMGPGMTSEEPHFKRRSRVSRYVQLRRSEQRDAVHERDLKRFIDLDLSRTFEPNDQRPPRAPETEISEILLRLGKREYSDELNCGACGYDTCREHAVAIHLGLAEDEMCLPYIIDRLKVTIKDLSDSHAQLATTQDQLMHSEKLASMGQLAAGVAHELNNPLGVVLMYSHLLLDELDTQSPVYDDLKMIAEQAQRSKKIVANLLDFARENKALIEEINIENLIRHCVDIARLPEGVSLHLDFAHSAPHCELDPDQMIQVFTNLIQNAVSAMNGQGALHIRTQDTPSTMHISIQDTGCGIPPEHRQKIFQPFFTTKKIGKGTGLGLAVSYGIVKMHRGDIAVSSNTNPEIAPTGTAFTIKLPRRHAQPPTSNPHKPQPVPP
;
A
#
# COMPACT_ATOMS: atom_id res chain seq x y z
N MET A 1 31.45 22.28 24.72
CA MET A 1 30.90 20.92 24.59
C MET A 1 30.52 20.69 23.13
N HIS A 2 31.43 20.13 22.32
CA HIS A 2 31.05 19.68 20.99
C HIS A 2 30.27 18.38 21.19
N ALA A 3 28.94 18.43 21.09
CA ALA A 3 28.14 17.23 20.96
C ALA A 3 28.57 16.53 19.66
N THR A 4 29.47 15.56 19.79
CA THR A 4 29.89 14.66 18.73
C THR A 4 28.63 13.97 18.21
N ARG A 5 28.26 14.24 16.95
CA ARG A 5 27.13 13.55 16.31
C ARG A 5 27.36 12.03 16.44
N PRO A 6 26.34 11.24 16.82
CA PRO A 6 26.47 9.80 16.94
C PRO A 6 26.96 9.20 15.62
N VAL A 7 28.00 8.35 15.69
CA VAL A 7 28.64 7.77 14.52
C VAL A 7 27.70 6.76 13.87
N SER A 8 27.22 7.07 12.68
CA SER A 8 26.43 6.12 11.90
C SER A 8 27.33 4.99 11.42
N CYS A 9 27.10 3.77 11.95
CA CYS A 9 27.82 2.57 11.56
C CYS A 9 27.15 1.81 10.39
N VAL A 10 25.86 2.07 10.16
CA VAL A 10 25.03 1.41 9.15
C VAL A 10 24.23 2.46 8.39
N THR A 11 24.27 2.40 7.06
CA THR A 11 23.50 3.26 6.16
C THR A 11 22.44 2.46 5.41
N THR A 12 21.48 3.17 4.82
CA THR A 12 20.47 2.57 3.94
C THR A 12 20.63 3.14 2.53
N VAL A 13 20.62 2.26 1.53
CA VAL A 13 20.52 2.60 0.11
C VAL A 13 19.03 2.57 -0.26
N PRO A 14 18.36 3.73 -0.43
CA PRO A 14 16.90 3.79 -0.59
C PRO A 14 16.40 2.98 -1.79
N ASP A 15 17.08 3.08 -2.94
CA ASP A 15 16.68 2.41 -4.20
C ASP A 15 16.62 0.88 -4.12
N ARG A 16 17.33 0.28 -3.16
CA ARG A 16 17.33 -1.17 -2.93
C ARG A 16 16.27 -1.59 -1.92
N CYS A 17 15.77 -0.67 -1.10
CA CYS A 17 14.81 -1.01 -0.07
C CYS A 17 13.44 -1.33 -0.67
N ARG A 18 12.89 -2.49 -0.33
CA ARG A 18 11.55 -2.92 -0.76
C ARG A 18 10.55 -2.95 0.39
N VAL A 19 10.86 -2.28 1.49
CA VAL A 19 9.92 -2.02 2.59
C VAL A 19 9.31 -3.30 3.18
N CYS A 20 10.09 -4.40 3.23
CA CYS A 20 9.63 -5.68 3.79
C CYS A 20 9.65 -5.73 5.32
N PHE A 21 10.10 -4.66 5.98
CA PHE A 21 10.21 -4.48 7.44
C PHE A 21 11.03 -5.52 8.23
N THR A 22 11.66 -6.50 7.59
CA THR A 22 12.52 -7.50 8.28
C THR A 22 13.57 -6.83 9.16
N CYS A 23 14.20 -5.77 8.69
CA CYS A 23 15.21 -5.05 9.48
C CYS A 23 14.63 -4.38 10.74
N VAL A 24 13.38 -3.91 10.70
CA VAL A 24 12.67 -3.32 11.86
C VAL A 24 12.34 -4.41 12.86
N ARG A 25 11.77 -5.53 12.38
CA ARG A 25 11.40 -6.68 13.20
C ARG A 25 12.59 -7.24 13.98
N GLU A 26 13.68 -7.49 13.27
CA GLU A 26 14.89 -8.13 13.77
C GLU A 26 15.84 -7.16 14.50
N CYS A 27 15.48 -5.89 14.66
CA CYS A 27 16.27 -4.92 15.39
C CYS A 27 16.01 -5.05 16.91
N PRO A 28 16.99 -5.48 17.73
CA PRO A 28 16.79 -5.64 19.18
C PRO A 28 16.56 -4.32 19.91
N ALA A 29 17.00 -3.20 19.31
CA ALA A 29 16.89 -1.86 19.87
C ALA A 29 15.70 -1.05 19.31
N LYS A 30 14.94 -1.63 18.34
CA LYS A 30 13.94 -0.91 17.53
C LYS A 30 14.46 0.46 17.07
N ALA A 31 15.70 0.47 16.56
CA ALA A 31 16.44 1.67 16.17
C ALA A 31 16.29 2.02 14.68
N ILE A 32 15.24 1.49 14.02
CA ILE A 32 14.95 1.74 12.61
C ILE A 32 13.56 2.37 12.53
N ARG A 33 13.50 3.58 11.97
CA ARG A 33 12.25 4.29 11.71
C ARG A 33 11.80 4.07 10.27
N ILE A 34 10.50 4.13 10.03
CA ILE A 34 9.92 4.25 8.69
C ILE A 34 9.46 5.68 8.50
N GLU A 35 9.97 6.35 7.47
CA GLU A 35 9.60 7.71 7.12
C GLU A 35 9.40 7.79 5.60
N ASN A 36 8.22 8.23 5.17
CA ASN A 36 7.77 8.24 3.78
C ASN A 36 7.91 6.87 3.11
N GLY A 37 7.56 5.79 3.83
CA GLY A 37 7.72 4.42 3.36
C GLY A 37 9.16 3.92 3.26
N GLN A 38 10.16 4.69 3.71
CA GLN A 38 11.57 4.32 3.64
C GLN A 38 12.13 3.96 5.03
N ALA A 39 12.82 2.84 5.13
CA ALA A 39 13.45 2.42 6.37
C ALA A 39 14.79 3.14 6.60
N GLU A 40 14.95 3.85 7.72
CA GLU A 40 16.16 4.58 8.09
C GLU A 40 16.68 4.12 9.47
N VAL A 41 18.00 3.98 9.61
CA VAL A 41 18.62 3.63 10.90
C VAL A 41 18.88 4.92 11.68
N MET A 42 18.37 5.00 12.92
CA MET A 42 18.58 6.13 13.82
C MET A 42 19.88 5.94 14.62
N PRO A 43 20.95 6.71 14.36
CA PRO A 43 22.25 6.49 15.00
C PRO A 43 22.21 6.62 16.53
N GLU A 44 21.40 7.53 17.07
CA GLU A 44 21.23 7.79 18.50
C GLU A 44 20.66 6.58 19.28
N ARG A 45 19.84 5.76 18.63
CA ARG A 45 19.23 4.53 19.19
C ARG A 45 19.98 3.26 18.81
N CYS A 46 20.86 3.33 17.82
CA CYS A 46 21.50 2.14 17.27
C CYS A 46 22.61 1.61 18.18
N ILE A 47 22.55 0.32 18.53
CA ILE A 47 23.62 -0.40 19.24
C ILE A 47 24.72 -0.94 18.32
N ALA A 48 24.67 -0.61 17.03
CA ALA A 48 25.60 -1.04 15.99
C ALA A 48 25.84 -2.57 15.91
N CYS A 49 24.88 -3.41 16.31
CA CYS A 49 25.02 -4.88 16.25
C CYS A 49 25.08 -5.42 14.82
N GLY A 50 24.71 -4.64 13.81
CA GLY A 50 24.79 -4.98 12.40
C GLY A 50 23.78 -6.04 11.92
N ASN A 51 22.85 -6.48 12.78
CA ASN A 51 21.87 -7.51 12.40
C ASN A 51 21.00 -7.10 11.22
N CYS A 52 20.62 -5.83 11.15
CA CYS A 52 19.81 -5.26 10.06
C CYS A 52 20.46 -5.42 8.68
N VAL A 53 21.79 -5.41 8.59
CA VAL A 53 22.53 -5.69 7.35
C VAL A 53 22.46 -7.18 7.02
N ARG A 54 22.68 -8.04 8.02
CA ARG A 54 22.66 -9.51 7.86
C ARG A 54 21.30 -10.04 7.38
N VAL A 55 20.19 -9.50 7.87
CA VAL A 55 18.83 -9.96 7.52
C VAL A 55 18.25 -9.26 6.28
N CYS A 56 18.95 -8.28 5.71
CA CYS A 56 18.47 -7.54 4.56
C CYS A 56 18.74 -8.31 3.26
N SER A 57 17.72 -9.00 2.75
CA SER A 57 17.81 -9.75 1.49
C SER A 57 18.06 -8.90 0.24
N GLN A 58 17.83 -7.59 0.32
CA GLN A 58 18.02 -6.65 -0.80
C GLN A 58 19.37 -5.93 -0.76
N GLU A 59 20.21 -6.21 0.24
CA GLU A 59 21.47 -5.48 0.47
C GLU A 59 21.28 -3.95 0.56
N ALA A 60 20.08 -3.52 0.99
CA ALA A 60 19.74 -2.12 1.15
C ALA A 60 20.39 -1.53 2.40
N LYS A 61 20.60 -2.32 3.44
CA LYS A 61 21.35 -1.93 4.64
C LYS A 61 22.83 -2.28 4.42
N GLN A 62 23.73 -1.32 4.65
CA GLN A 62 25.17 -1.50 4.42
C GLN A 62 25.99 -0.94 5.57
N PHE A 63 27.16 -1.53 5.83
CA PHE A 63 28.11 -0.94 6.78
C PHE A 63 28.82 0.25 6.15
N CYS A 64 29.05 1.31 6.92
CA CYS A 64 29.89 2.42 6.48
C CYS A 64 31.29 1.90 6.14
N SER A 65 31.82 2.22 4.96
CA SER A 65 33.16 1.74 4.57
C SER A 65 34.25 2.50 5.34
N ALA A 66 35.27 1.78 5.79
CA ALA A 66 36.50 2.37 6.34
C ALA A 66 37.72 2.14 5.42
N SER A 67 37.51 1.53 4.25
CA SER A 67 38.59 1.10 3.34
C SER A 67 39.45 2.25 2.84
N ASP A 68 38.85 3.40 2.52
CA ASP A 68 39.58 4.57 2.04
C ASP A 68 40.43 5.21 3.15
N ALA A 69 39.88 5.29 4.36
CA ALA A 69 40.60 5.78 5.53
C ALA A 69 41.82 4.89 5.85
N VAL A 70 41.65 3.57 5.84
CA VAL A 70 42.77 2.62 6.05
C VAL A 70 43.80 2.73 4.93
N SER A 71 43.36 2.82 3.67
CA SER A 71 44.28 3.01 2.53
C SER A 71 45.03 4.34 2.59
N GLY A 72 44.40 5.39 3.13
CA GLY A 72 45.04 6.67 3.42
C GLY A 72 46.12 6.54 4.51
N LEU A 73 45.81 5.85 5.61
CA LEU A 73 46.77 5.59 6.70
C LEU A 73 47.99 4.80 6.20
N ILE A 74 47.78 3.75 5.42
CA ILE A 74 48.88 2.95 4.85
C ILE A 74 49.76 3.79 3.92
N ARG A 75 49.16 4.63 3.07
CA ARG A 75 49.90 5.50 2.13
C ARG A 75 50.60 6.69 2.80
N SER A 76 50.21 7.04 4.03
CA SER A 76 50.79 8.18 4.76
C SER A 76 52.25 7.99 5.16
N GLY A 77 52.79 6.77 5.07
CA GLY A 77 54.15 6.43 5.50
C GLY A 77 54.32 6.33 7.03
N GLN A 78 53.26 6.54 7.81
CA GLN A 78 53.26 6.28 9.26
C GLN A 78 53.35 4.78 9.56
N LYS A 79 53.87 4.41 10.74
CA LYS A 79 53.82 3.01 11.20
C LYS A 79 52.38 2.64 11.53
N VAL A 80 51.83 1.70 10.77
CA VAL A 80 50.45 1.19 10.94
C VAL A 80 50.47 -0.27 11.37
N ALA A 81 49.85 -0.57 12.50
CA ALA A 81 49.59 -1.91 13.01
C ALA A 81 48.19 -2.39 12.61
N ALA A 82 48.09 -3.60 12.07
CA ALA A 82 46.86 -4.34 11.92
C ALA A 82 46.66 -5.27 13.12
N CYS A 83 45.63 -5.01 13.91
CA CYS A 83 45.22 -5.88 15.01
C CYS A 83 44.11 -6.82 14.52
N LEU A 84 44.47 -8.07 14.23
CA LEU A 84 43.57 -9.08 13.69
C LEU A 84 42.77 -9.74 14.82
N ALA A 85 41.44 -9.73 14.71
CA ALA A 85 40.56 -10.36 15.67
C ALA A 85 40.73 -11.90 15.65
N PRO A 86 40.73 -12.58 16.82
CA PRO A 86 40.97 -14.03 16.93
C PRO A 86 39.91 -14.90 16.23
N SER A 87 38.83 -14.29 15.73
CA SER A 87 37.81 -14.96 14.92
C SER A 87 38.24 -15.21 13.47
N PHE A 88 39.38 -14.70 13.03
CA PHE A 88 39.86 -14.84 11.64
C PHE A 88 39.97 -16.31 11.13
N PRO A 89 40.24 -17.35 11.96
CA PRO A 89 40.27 -18.73 11.47
C PRO A 89 38.91 -19.20 10.93
N ALA A 90 37.81 -18.61 11.42
CA ALA A 90 36.47 -18.88 10.92
C ALA A 90 36.17 -18.17 9.58
N GLU A 91 36.88 -17.08 9.29
CA GLU A 91 36.66 -16.24 8.11
C GLU A 91 37.47 -16.67 6.88
N PHE A 92 38.67 -17.22 7.11
CA PHE A 92 39.62 -17.63 6.08
C PHE A 92 39.79 -19.17 6.05
N PRO A 93 38.74 -19.92 5.68
CA PRO A 93 38.81 -21.38 5.65
C PRO A 93 39.87 -21.85 4.65
N GLY A 94 40.74 -22.77 5.09
CA GLY A 94 41.77 -23.37 4.23
C GLY A 94 43.00 -22.50 4.00
N ILE A 95 43.10 -21.34 4.62
CA ILE A 95 44.27 -20.45 4.56
C ILE A 95 44.95 -20.50 5.94
N SER A 96 46.27 -20.75 5.96
CA SER A 96 47.04 -20.72 7.21
C SER A 96 47.08 -19.31 7.79
N HIS A 97 47.26 -19.20 9.11
CA HIS A 97 47.39 -17.88 9.74
C HIS A 97 48.59 -17.11 9.20
N GLN A 98 49.72 -17.80 8.93
CA GLN A 98 50.88 -17.15 8.34
C GLN A 98 50.60 -16.53 6.97
N ARG A 99 49.76 -17.20 6.18
CA ARG A 99 49.38 -16.68 4.87
C ARG A 99 48.48 -15.45 5.01
N VAL A 100 47.55 -15.44 5.96
CA VAL A 100 46.70 -14.28 6.25
C VAL A 100 47.56 -13.08 6.69
N VAL A 101 48.53 -13.30 7.58
CA VAL A 101 49.46 -12.25 8.02
C VAL A 101 50.30 -11.73 6.86
N GLY A 102 50.82 -12.63 6.02
CA GLY A 102 51.50 -12.26 4.78
C GLY A 102 50.65 -11.38 3.86
N MET A 103 49.34 -11.63 3.78
CA MET A 103 48.43 -10.82 2.94
C MET A 103 48.26 -9.42 3.51
N LEU A 104 48.18 -9.28 4.83
CA LEU A 104 48.12 -7.98 5.50
C LEU A 104 49.44 -7.20 5.34
N ARG A 105 50.58 -7.88 5.42
CA ARG A 105 51.90 -7.30 5.10
C ARG A 105 51.95 -6.77 3.68
N LYS A 106 51.53 -7.59 2.72
CA LYS A 106 51.50 -7.21 1.31
C LYS A 106 50.53 -6.05 1.02
N LEU A 107 49.48 -5.91 1.82
CA LEU A 107 48.55 -4.77 1.76
C LEU A 107 49.18 -3.46 2.27
N GLY A 108 50.28 -3.54 3.02
CA GLY A 108 51.08 -2.40 3.48
C GLY A 108 51.11 -2.17 4.99
N PHE A 109 50.62 -3.11 5.81
CA PHE A 109 50.71 -2.99 7.27
C PHE A 109 52.14 -3.27 7.77
N HIS A 110 52.64 -2.37 8.63
CA HIS A 110 54.00 -2.41 9.19
C HIS A 110 54.11 -3.37 10.37
N LEU A 111 53.04 -3.49 11.16
CA LEU A 111 52.88 -4.50 12.21
C LEU A 111 51.58 -5.27 11.98
N VAL A 112 51.56 -6.56 12.26
CA VAL A 112 50.38 -7.43 12.24
C VAL A 112 50.40 -8.24 13.52
N THR A 113 49.47 -7.94 14.42
CA THR A 113 49.38 -8.56 15.74
C THR A 113 48.02 -9.20 15.90
N GLU A 114 47.91 -10.19 16.78
CA GLU A 114 46.64 -10.81 17.11
C GLU A 114 46.01 -10.15 18.35
N VAL A 115 44.71 -9.84 18.28
CA VAL A 115 43.95 -9.29 19.41
C VAL A 115 43.82 -10.27 20.58
N ALA A 116 44.16 -11.55 20.36
CA ALA A 116 44.20 -12.58 21.40
C ALA A 116 45.05 -12.15 22.62
N PHE A 117 46.17 -11.45 22.43
CA PHE A 117 46.98 -10.98 23.56
C PHE A 117 46.25 -9.99 24.46
N GLY A 118 45.59 -8.97 23.87
CA GLY A 118 44.75 -8.06 24.65
C GLY A 118 43.58 -8.79 25.31
N ALA A 119 43.11 -9.90 24.73
CA ALA A 119 42.09 -10.73 25.34
C ALA A 119 42.62 -11.47 26.59
N ASP A 120 43.86 -11.96 26.59
CA ASP A 120 44.48 -12.54 27.79
C ASP A 120 44.64 -11.50 28.93
N LEU A 121 45.02 -10.26 28.59
CA LEU A 121 45.09 -9.16 29.56
C LEU A 121 43.71 -8.85 30.17
N VAL A 122 42.68 -8.77 29.33
CA VAL A 122 41.29 -8.56 29.77
C VAL A 122 40.80 -9.73 30.63
N ALA A 123 41.08 -10.98 30.24
CA ALA A 123 40.74 -12.17 31.02
C ALA A 123 41.35 -12.14 32.42
N SER A 124 42.64 -11.77 32.52
CA SER A 124 43.31 -11.59 33.81
C SER A 124 42.65 -10.52 34.66
N ARG A 125 42.24 -9.39 34.06
CA ARG A 125 41.54 -8.31 34.78
C ARG A 125 40.16 -8.72 35.27
N TYR A 126 39.40 -9.50 34.49
CA TYR A 126 38.11 -10.06 34.93
C TYR A 126 38.27 -10.99 36.13
N ARG A 127 39.25 -11.91 36.08
CA ARG A 127 39.56 -12.80 37.21
C ARG A 127 39.83 -11.98 38.48
N LYS A 128 40.63 -10.92 38.35
CA LYS A 128 40.94 -10.00 39.47
C LYS A 128 39.69 -9.25 39.96
N LEU A 129 38.91 -8.65 39.06
CA LEU A 129 37.69 -7.89 39.39
C LEU A 129 36.69 -8.72 40.21
N ILE A 130 36.42 -9.95 39.78
CA ILE A 130 35.46 -10.85 40.43
C ILE A 130 35.98 -11.35 41.79
N SER A 131 37.30 -11.45 41.95
CA SER A 131 37.91 -11.81 43.24
C SER A 131 37.94 -10.65 44.24
N GLU A 132 38.11 -9.42 43.75
CA GLU A 132 38.17 -8.19 44.58
C GLU A 132 36.79 -7.74 45.06
N HIS A 133 35.73 -8.07 44.31
CA HIS A 133 34.35 -7.64 44.60
C HIS A 133 33.40 -8.85 44.65
N PRO A 134 33.43 -9.64 45.75
CA PRO A 134 32.66 -10.89 45.83
C PRO A 134 31.14 -10.69 45.81
N ASP A 135 30.64 -9.57 46.34
CA ASP A 135 29.21 -9.28 46.47
C ASP A 135 28.64 -8.44 45.31
N GLN A 136 29.48 -7.97 44.38
CA GLN A 136 29.05 -7.13 43.27
C GLN A 136 28.73 -7.98 42.04
N ARG A 137 27.64 -7.61 41.35
CA ARG A 137 27.21 -8.24 40.09
C ARG A 137 27.72 -7.45 38.90
N PHE A 138 28.27 -8.15 37.92
CA PHE A 138 28.89 -7.59 36.73
C PHE A 138 28.29 -8.13 35.43
N ILE A 139 28.08 -7.26 34.46
CA ILE A 139 27.81 -7.56 33.06
C ILE A 139 29.13 -7.39 32.30
N ALA A 140 29.53 -8.41 31.53
CA ALA A 140 30.74 -8.34 30.73
C ALA A 140 30.60 -7.33 29.58
N THR A 141 31.67 -6.57 29.32
CA THR A 141 31.69 -5.42 28.41
C THR A 141 32.57 -5.65 27.17
N THR A 142 32.96 -6.91 26.93
CA THR A 142 33.78 -7.32 25.78
C THR A 142 33.06 -7.10 24.44
N CYS A 143 31.72 -7.18 24.44
CA CYS A 143 30.85 -6.93 23.28
C CYS A 143 30.31 -5.49 23.27
N PRO A 144 30.65 -4.65 22.27
CA PRO A 144 30.22 -3.25 22.27
C PRO A 144 28.72 -3.03 22.13
N ALA A 145 28.05 -3.93 21.41
CA ALA A 145 26.60 -3.87 21.29
C ALA A 145 25.91 -4.12 22.63
N VAL A 146 26.55 -4.84 23.57
CA VAL A 146 25.98 -5.18 24.89
C VAL A 146 26.01 -3.97 25.81
N TYR A 147 27.18 -3.40 26.08
CA TYR A 147 27.24 -2.23 26.97
C TYR A 147 26.48 -1.05 26.39
N ARG A 148 26.48 -0.88 25.06
CA ARG A 148 25.70 0.19 24.41
C ARG A 148 24.21 0.00 24.61
N TYR A 149 23.71 -1.23 24.56
CA TYR A 149 22.31 -1.50 24.84
C TYR A 149 21.93 -1.16 26.27
N VAL A 150 22.83 -1.42 27.24
CA VAL A 150 22.64 -1.02 28.63
C VAL A 150 22.64 0.51 28.77
N GLU A 151 23.62 1.22 28.19
CA GLU A 151 23.67 2.69 28.19
C GLU A 151 22.38 3.34 27.66
N LEU A 152 21.81 2.74 26.59
CA LEU A 152 20.65 3.28 25.88
C LEU A 152 19.30 2.90 26.50
N TYR A 153 19.16 1.68 27.02
CA TYR A 153 17.84 1.11 27.34
C TYR A 153 17.72 0.57 28.77
N PHE A 154 18.84 0.44 29.49
CA PHE A 154 18.87 0.01 30.90
C PHE A 154 19.83 0.90 31.70
N PRO A 155 19.60 2.24 31.73
CA PRO A 155 20.52 3.16 32.40
C PRO A 155 20.69 2.84 33.90
N ASP A 156 19.68 2.23 34.50
CA ASP A 156 19.68 1.80 35.91
C ASP A 156 20.66 0.64 36.18
N ALA A 157 21.13 -0.07 35.14
CA ALA A 157 22.08 -1.19 35.24
C ALA A 157 23.52 -0.82 34.83
N ILE A 158 23.83 0.46 34.63
CA ILE A 158 25.16 0.92 34.20
C ILE A 158 26.25 0.61 35.22
N ASP A 159 25.95 0.73 36.51
CA ASP A 159 26.91 0.43 37.58
C ASP A 159 27.27 -1.07 37.64
N ASN A 160 26.52 -1.92 36.95
CA ASN A 160 26.85 -3.33 36.78
C ASN A 160 27.75 -3.60 35.59
N LEU A 161 27.99 -2.64 34.68
CA LEU A 161 28.92 -2.84 33.57
C LEU A 161 30.35 -2.97 34.11
N ALA A 162 31.03 -4.07 33.75
CA ALA A 162 32.43 -4.26 34.14
C ALA A 162 33.30 -3.13 33.56
N PRO A 163 34.02 -2.35 34.41
CA PRO A 163 34.77 -1.16 34.00
C PRO A 163 36.11 -1.53 33.35
N ILE A 164 36.07 -2.40 32.35
CA ILE A 164 37.21 -2.96 31.64
C ILE A 164 37.03 -2.66 30.15
N VAL A 165 38.10 -2.23 29.48
CA VAL A 165 38.11 -2.06 28.04
C VAL A 165 38.01 -3.38 27.29
N SER A 166 37.60 -3.36 26.03
CA SER A 166 37.59 -4.60 25.24
C SER A 166 39.00 -5.04 24.81
N PRO A 167 39.16 -6.31 24.38
CA PRO A 167 40.44 -6.82 23.88
C PRO A 167 41.06 -5.99 22.75
N MET A 168 40.25 -5.34 21.92
CA MET A 168 40.70 -4.46 20.84
C MET A 168 41.51 -3.29 21.41
N VAL A 169 40.94 -2.61 22.40
CA VAL A 169 41.52 -1.44 23.06
C VAL A 169 42.72 -1.87 23.91
N ALA A 170 42.60 -2.96 24.68
CA ALA A 170 43.72 -3.52 25.45
C ALA A 170 44.94 -3.85 24.57
N THR A 171 44.72 -4.43 23.39
CA THR A 171 45.80 -4.70 22.42
C THR A 171 46.44 -3.40 21.94
N ALA A 172 45.64 -2.37 21.63
CA ALA A 172 46.16 -1.08 21.19
C ALA A 172 46.99 -0.37 22.27
N ARG A 173 46.55 -0.40 23.53
CA ARG A 173 47.33 0.11 24.67
C ARG A 173 48.68 -0.60 24.80
N ALA A 174 48.69 -1.94 24.70
CA ALA A 174 49.92 -2.72 24.78
C ALA A 174 50.90 -2.37 23.64
N LEU A 175 50.41 -2.27 22.40
CA LEU A 175 51.23 -1.90 21.25
C LEU A 175 51.77 -0.47 21.32
N ARG A 176 51.00 0.48 21.86
CA ARG A 176 51.46 1.85 22.07
C ARG A 176 52.50 1.93 23.18
N ALA A 177 52.35 1.14 24.24
CA ALA A 177 53.36 1.02 25.30
C ALA A 177 54.68 0.43 24.76
N GLU A 178 54.63 -0.44 23.75
CA GLU A 178 55.81 -1.04 23.14
C GLU A 178 56.46 -0.22 22.02
N HIS A 179 55.65 0.35 21.13
CA HIS A 179 56.13 1.00 19.90
C HIS A 179 56.00 2.53 19.90
N GLY A 180 55.47 3.11 20.97
CA GLY A 180 55.28 4.54 21.15
C GLY A 180 53.89 5.05 20.74
N ALA A 181 53.58 6.28 21.16
CA ALA A 181 52.28 6.92 20.96
C ALA A 181 51.97 7.28 19.49
N ASP A 182 52.97 7.36 18.62
CA ASP A 182 52.77 7.67 17.20
C ASP A 182 52.26 6.49 16.36
N LEU A 183 52.22 5.28 16.95
CA LEU A 183 51.71 4.10 16.27
C LEU A 183 50.24 4.30 15.87
N ARG A 184 49.93 4.05 14.59
CA ARG A 184 48.55 3.98 14.11
C ARG A 184 48.04 2.56 14.22
N VAL A 185 46.89 2.35 14.84
CA VAL A 185 46.29 1.04 15.08
C VAL A 185 45.01 0.91 14.28
N VAL A 186 44.92 -0.15 13.48
CA VAL A 186 43.73 -0.52 12.71
C VAL A 186 43.25 -1.88 13.22
N PHE A 187 42.03 -1.92 13.76
CA PHE A 187 41.41 -3.20 14.11
C PHE A 187 40.80 -3.85 12.87
N ILE A 188 40.95 -5.16 12.75
CA ILE A 188 40.36 -5.95 11.68
C ILE A 188 39.57 -7.10 12.30
N GLY A 189 38.25 -7.12 12.10
CA GLY A 189 37.42 -8.15 12.73
C GLY A 189 36.00 -8.30 12.20
N PRO A 190 35.14 -9.04 12.90
CA PRO A 190 33.80 -9.38 12.43
C PRO A 190 32.71 -8.43 12.89
N CYS A 191 33.04 -7.43 13.72
CA CYS A 191 32.03 -6.63 14.40
C CYS A 191 32.08 -5.17 13.94
N VAL A 192 30.94 -4.64 13.49
CA VAL A 192 30.81 -3.23 13.13
C VAL A 192 30.68 -2.33 14.35
N ALA A 193 30.13 -2.82 15.47
CA ALA A 193 30.02 -2.08 16.73
C ALA A 193 31.38 -1.63 17.30
N LYS A 194 32.49 -2.26 16.86
CA LYS A 194 33.84 -1.82 17.21
C LYS A 194 34.17 -0.43 16.66
N LYS A 195 33.50 0.04 15.59
CA LYS A 195 33.63 1.42 15.09
C LYS A 195 33.17 2.43 16.12
N MET A 196 31.96 2.21 16.65
CA MET A 196 31.42 3.02 17.73
C MET A 196 32.32 3.00 18.97
N GLU A 197 32.85 1.83 19.35
CA GLU A 197 33.82 1.77 20.47
C GLU A 197 35.12 2.55 20.17
N ALA A 198 35.62 2.50 18.93
CA ALA A 198 36.84 3.23 18.56
C ALA A 198 36.66 4.76 18.58
N ASP A 199 35.43 5.23 18.34
CA ASP A 199 35.06 6.64 18.36
C ASP A 199 34.58 7.13 19.74
N ASP A 200 34.53 6.24 20.74
CA ASP A 200 34.15 6.54 22.12
C ASP A 200 35.23 7.36 22.83
N ASP A 201 34.83 8.47 23.47
CA ASP A 201 35.76 9.38 24.14
C ASP A 201 36.45 8.72 25.35
N SER A 202 35.83 7.71 25.98
CA SER A 202 36.39 6.97 27.12
C SER A 202 37.65 6.15 26.79
N VAL A 203 37.90 5.86 25.51
CA VAL A 203 39.08 5.10 25.04
C VAL A 203 40.08 5.95 24.27
N ALA A 204 40.00 7.29 24.40
CA ALA A 204 40.97 8.26 23.91
C ALA A 204 41.39 8.09 22.43
N ARG A 205 40.50 7.55 21.58
CA ARG A 205 40.76 7.25 20.16
C ARG A 205 42.04 6.45 19.92
N GLU A 206 42.32 5.48 20.78
CA GLU A 206 43.48 4.58 20.66
C GLU A 206 43.52 3.80 19.33
N ILE A 207 42.35 3.58 18.73
CA ILE A 207 42.13 2.94 17.43
C ILE A 207 41.81 4.00 16.38
N GLN A 208 42.55 4.04 15.27
CA GLN A 208 42.32 5.03 14.22
C GLN A 208 41.31 4.59 13.16
N SER A 209 41.14 3.27 12.99
CA SER A 209 40.14 2.75 12.05
C SER A 209 39.78 1.31 12.38
N VAL A 210 38.58 0.92 11.99
CA VAL A 210 38.02 -0.42 12.23
C VAL A 210 37.54 -0.96 10.89
N LEU A 211 38.15 -2.06 10.46
CA LEU A 211 37.85 -2.74 9.20
C LEU A 211 37.10 -4.04 9.51
N THR A 212 35.98 -4.26 8.84
CA THR A 212 35.32 -5.57 8.89
C THR A 212 36.05 -6.56 7.98
N PHE A 213 35.92 -7.86 8.23
CA PHE A 213 36.48 -8.86 7.31
C PHE A 213 35.92 -8.75 5.89
N HIS A 214 34.64 -8.41 5.76
CA HIS A 214 34.03 -8.07 4.48
C HIS A 214 34.79 -6.97 3.74
N SER A 215 35.05 -5.83 4.40
CA SER A 215 35.80 -4.72 3.82
C SER A 215 37.27 -5.08 3.55
N LEU A 216 37.90 -5.90 4.39
CA LEU A 216 39.26 -6.39 4.16
C LEU A 216 39.35 -7.26 2.90
N LYS A 217 38.46 -8.24 2.74
CA LYS A 217 38.44 -9.10 1.54
C LYS A 217 38.19 -8.29 0.27
N LYS A 218 37.36 -7.24 0.35
CA LYS A 218 37.20 -6.28 -0.75
C LYS A 218 38.53 -5.59 -1.09
N MET A 219 39.22 -5.00 -0.10
CA MET A 219 40.52 -4.36 -0.32
C MET A 219 41.58 -5.30 -0.90
N LEU A 220 41.67 -6.53 -0.40
CA LEU A 220 42.60 -7.54 -0.91
C LEU A 220 42.31 -7.88 -2.38
N ARG A 221 41.04 -8.04 -2.74
CA ARG A 221 40.61 -8.31 -4.12
C ARG A 221 40.92 -7.13 -5.04
N ASP A 222 40.62 -5.91 -4.61
CA ASP A 222 40.82 -4.69 -5.40
C ASP A 222 42.30 -4.45 -5.70
N GLN A 223 43.21 -4.88 -4.82
CA GLN A 223 44.67 -4.86 -5.05
C GLN A 223 45.25 -6.16 -5.65
N GLY A 224 44.40 -7.13 -6.00
CA GLY A 224 44.85 -8.41 -6.57
C GLY A 224 45.68 -9.29 -5.61
N ILE A 225 45.59 -9.07 -4.30
CA ILE A 225 46.28 -9.87 -3.28
C ILE A 225 45.49 -11.14 -3.01
N ARG A 226 46.11 -12.29 -3.21
CA ARG A 226 45.51 -13.62 -3.06
C ARG A 226 46.42 -14.51 -2.23
N ALA A 227 45.84 -15.54 -1.60
CA ALA A 227 46.62 -16.51 -0.84
C ALA A 227 47.73 -17.16 -1.70
N ASN A 228 47.49 -17.44 -2.97
CA ASN A 228 48.48 -18.08 -3.84
C ASN A 228 49.64 -17.16 -4.28
N ASN A 229 49.52 -15.83 -4.16
CA ASN A 229 50.54 -14.87 -4.62
C ASN A 229 51.23 -14.13 -3.47
N THR A 230 51.15 -14.68 -2.26
CA THR A 230 51.61 -14.05 -1.03
C THR A 230 52.53 -15.00 -0.26
N THR A 231 53.61 -14.47 0.31
CA THR A 231 54.54 -15.22 1.15
C THR A 231 54.01 -15.34 2.57
N ASP A 232 54.29 -16.46 3.22
CA ASP A 232 53.96 -16.66 4.64
C ASP A 232 54.75 -15.68 5.52
N SER A 233 54.10 -15.16 6.56
CA SER A 233 54.70 -14.26 7.55
C SER A 233 54.08 -14.53 8.93
N GLU A 234 54.84 -14.42 10.01
CA GLU A 234 54.34 -14.63 11.37
C GLU A 234 53.76 -13.32 11.95
N PHE A 235 52.88 -13.45 12.95
CA PHE A 235 52.47 -12.32 13.77
C PHE A 235 53.67 -11.67 14.47
N ASP A 236 53.60 -10.36 14.68
CA ASP A 236 54.53 -9.69 15.60
C ASP A 236 54.11 -9.93 17.06
N PRO A 237 55.07 -9.93 18.01
CA PRO A 237 54.76 -9.88 19.42
C PRO A 237 53.98 -8.60 19.78
N PRO A 238 53.23 -8.59 20.89
CA PRO A 238 53.09 -9.69 21.86
C PRO A 238 52.14 -10.81 21.38
N PHE A 239 52.43 -12.05 21.78
CA PHE A 239 51.68 -13.24 21.34
C PHE A 239 50.54 -13.61 22.30
N GLY A 240 49.34 -13.85 21.76
CA GLY A 240 48.20 -14.34 22.53
C GLY A 240 48.26 -15.84 22.85
N GLY A 241 47.59 -16.22 23.94
CA GLY A 241 47.41 -17.57 24.43
C GLY A 241 45.95 -18.03 24.31
N LEU A 242 45.30 -18.31 25.44
CA LEU A 242 43.91 -18.78 25.47
C LEU A 242 42.91 -17.67 25.12
N GLY A 243 43.33 -16.40 25.14
CA GLY A 243 42.56 -15.24 24.69
C GLY A 243 42.06 -15.35 23.25
N ALA A 244 42.69 -16.19 22.42
CA ALA A 244 42.20 -16.53 21.09
C ALA A 244 40.84 -17.28 21.08
N LEU A 245 40.36 -17.76 22.23
CA LEU A 245 39.03 -18.37 22.39
C LEU A 245 37.89 -17.37 22.59
N PHE A 246 38.16 -16.09 22.90
CA PHE A 246 37.15 -15.04 23.12
C PHE A 246 36.07 -14.91 22.03
N PRO A 247 36.31 -15.23 20.75
CA PRO A 247 35.26 -15.22 19.74
C PRO A 247 34.14 -16.24 19.97
N LEU A 248 34.35 -17.23 20.83
CA LEU A 248 33.41 -18.28 21.18
C LEU A 248 32.70 -17.93 22.49
N CYS A 249 31.43 -18.30 22.62
CA CYS A 249 30.71 -18.22 23.89
C CYS A 249 31.46 -19.02 24.98
N GLY A 250 31.61 -18.45 26.18
CA GLY A 250 32.42 -19.02 27.27
C GLY A 250 33.93 -18.92 27.06
N GLY A 251 34.39 -18.39 25.92
CA GLY A 251 35.81 -18.28 25.60
C GLY A 251 36.56 -17.33 26.52
N MET A 252 35.91 -16.23 26.94
CA MET A 252 36.44 -15.33 27.96
C MET A 252 36.64 -16.05 29.29
N LEU A 253 35.63 -16.82 29.73
CA LEU A 253 35.68 -17.57 30.99
C LEU A 253 36.82 -18.58 31.00
N GLN A 254 36.98 -19.33 29.90
CA GLN A 254 38.05 -20.31 29.78
C GLN A 254 39.45 -19.66 29.84
N ALA A 255 39.65 -18.51 29.19
CA ALA A 255 40.91 -17.77 29.27
C ALA A 255 41.13 -17.16 30.67
N ALA A 256 40.05 -16.73 31.32
CA ALA A 256 40.05 -16.20 32.67
C ALA A 256 40.04 -17.28 33.75
N ASP A 257 40.11 -18.57 33.41
CA ASP A 257 39.98 -19.70 34.35
C ASP A 257 38.81 -19.53 35.34
N ILE A 258 37.71 -18.96 34.83
CA ILE A 258 36.45 -18.82 35.54
C ILE A 258 35.57 -19.99 35.11
N ARG A 259 34.97 -20.69 36.07
CA ARG A 259 34.09 -21.82 35.78
C ARG A 259 32.63 -21.41 35.93
N GLU A 260 31.83 -21.81 34.97
CA GLU A 260 30.38 -21.81 35.09
C GLU A 260 29.98 -23.01 35.94
N ASP A 261 29.64 -22.75 37.21
CA ASP A 261 29.13 -23.75 38.14
C ASP A 261 27.61 -23.64 38.19
N LEU A 262 26.93 -24.55 37.48
CA LEU A 262 25.46 -24.58 37.38
C LEU A 262 24.78 -24.78 38.74
N LEU A 263 25.47 -25.30 39.75
CA LEU A 263 24.91 -25.46 41.09
C LEU A 263 24.92 -24.15 41.88
N LYS A 264 25.86 -23.26 41.58
CA LYS A 264 25.99 -21.96 42.24
C LYS A 264 25.33 -20.84 41.46
N ASN A 265 25.15 -21.03 40.15
CA ASN A 265 24.61 -20.04 39.21
C ASN A 265 25.34 -18.68 39.22
N GLU A 266 26.56 -18.61 39.78
CA GLU A 266 27.32 -17.36 39.93
C GLU A 266 27.74 -16.76 38.58
N VAL A 267 27.91 -17.59 37.56
CA VAL A 267 28.36 -17.17 36.24
C VAL A 267 27.38 -17.72 35.22
N VAL A 268 26.89 -16.86 34.34
CA VAL A 268 25.95 -17.24 33.28
C VAL A 268 26.48 -16.75 31.95
N THR A 269 26.52 -17.66 30.98
CA THR A 269 26.91 -17.37 29.60
C THR A 269 25.70 -17.27 28.68
N VAL A 270 25.64 -16.21 27.87
CA VAL A 270 24.55 -15.96 26.93
C VAL A 270 25.11 -15.53 25.57
N ASP A 271 24.59 -16.12 24.50
CA ASP A 271 24.92 -15.65 23.15
C ASP A 271 23.69 -15.58 22.22
N GLY A 272 23.80 -14.72 21.21
CA GLY A 272 22.74 -14.52 20.21
C GLY A 272 21.70 -13.47 20.60
N LEU A 273 21.06 -12.90 19.58
CA LEU A 273 20.26 -11.68 19.72
C LEU A 273 19.00 -11.87 20.58
N SER A 274 18.34 -13.03 20.48
CA SER A 274 17.10 -13.30 21.22
C SER A 274 17.35 -13.42 22.72
N ALA A 275 18.37 -14.18 23.12
CA ALA A 275 18.71 -14.39 24.53
C ALA A 275 19.45 -13.18 25.14
N PHE A 276 20.14 -12.39 24.32
CA PHE A 276 20.82 -11.18 24.73
C PHE A 276 19.87 -10.13 25.35
N THR A 277 18.74 -9.82 24.71
CA THR A 277 17.83 -8.79 25.22
C THR A 277 17.10 -9.25 26.48
N SER A 278 16.66 -10.51 26.52
CA SER A 278 15.98 -11.06 27.69
C SER A 278 16.91 -11.16 28.90
N SER A 279 18.16 -11.60 28.71
CA SER A 279 19.11 -11.76 29.82
C SER A 279 19.47 -10.44 30.50
N ILE A 280 19.62 -9.34 29.75
CA ILE A 280 19.85 -8.01 30.34
C ILE A 280 18.60 -7.51 31.08
N SER A 281 17.43 -7.74 30.52
CA SER A 281 16.16 -7.42 31.20
C SER A 281 16.03 -8.20 32.50
N GLU A 282 16.26 -9.51 32.49
CA GLU A 282 16.18 -10.35 33.69
C GLU A 282 17.26 -9.99 34.73
N PHE A 283 18.46 -9.66 34.28
CA PHE A 283 19.54 -9.23 35.17
C PHE A 283 19.21 -7.92 35.89
N SER A 284 18.72 -6.92 35.14
CA SER A 284 18.36 -5.59 35.68
C SER A 284 17.15 -5.63 36.63
N HIS A 285 16.19 -6.53 36.39
CA HIS A 285 15.04 -6.75 37.29
C HIS A 285 15.36 -7.69 38.46
N ASN A 286 16.62 -8.10 38.63
CA ASN A 286 17.07 -9.04 39.67
C ASN A 286 16.37 -10.42 39.61
N THR A 287 15.84 -10.82 38.46
CA THR A 287 15.27 -12.17 38.26
C THR A 287 16.34 -13.18 37.85
N LEU A 288 17.42 -12.71 37.21
CA LEU A 288 18.61 -13.52 36.91
C LEU A 288 19.65 -13.36 38.02
N ASP A 289 19.73 -14.38 38.88
CA ASP A 289 20.72 -14.46 39.96
C ASP A 289 22.08 -14.92 39.43
N ALA A 290 22.80 -13.99 38.79
CA ALA A 290 24.15 -14.18 38.28
C ALA A 290 25.08 -13.08 38.83
N ARG A 291 26.28 -13.48 39.28
CA ARG A 291 27.36 -12.59 39.70
C ARG A 291 28.15 -12.06 38.51
N LEU A 292 28.42 -12.89 37.52
CA LEU A 292 28.98 -12.47 36.24
C LEU A 292 28.07 -12.94 35.11
N LEU A 293 27.60 -11.99 34.31
CA LEU A 293 26.85 -12.25 33.10
C LEU A 293 27.76 -11.99 31.88
N GLU A 294 28.25 -13.06 31.26
CA GLU A 294 28.97 -12.97 29.97
C GLU A 294 27.97 -13.01 28.82
N ILE A 295 27.92 -11.93 28.03
CA ILE A 295 26.99 -11.83 26.90
C ILE A 295 27.70 -11.51 25.60
N LEU A 296 27.34 -12.24 24.55
CA LEU A 296 27.67 -11.89 23.17
C LEU A 296 26.36 -11.68 22.38
N ALA A 297 26.19 -10.49 21.79
CA ALA A 297 24.99 -10.20 20.99
C ALA A 297 24.82 -11.13 19.77
N CYS A 298 25.90 -11.78 19.30
CA CYS A 298 25.88 -12.79 18.24
C CYS A 298 26.20 -14.16 18.84
N ASN A 299 25.87 -15.27 18.16
CA ASN A 299 26.28 -16.62 18.56
C ASN A 299 27.80 -16.81 18.36
N GLY A 300 28.57 -16.24 19.28
CA GLY A 300 29.98 -15.95 19.12
C GLY A 300 30.28 -14.81 18.14
N CYS A 301 31.43 -14.15 18.31
CA CYS A 301 31.96 -13.21 17.32
C CYS A 301 32.26 -13.89 15.97
N ILE A 302 32.39 -15.23 15.96
CA ILE A 302 32.51 -16.06 14.74
C ILE A 302 31.30 -15.98 13.80
N MET A 303 30.14 -15.54 14.33
CA MET A 303 28.91 -15.27 13.58
C MET A 303 28.61 -13.77 13.49
N GLY A 304 29.60 -12.93 13.74
CA GLY A 304 29.48 -11.48 13.69
C GLY A 304 29.11 -10.96 12.28
N PRO A 305 28.45 -9.79 12.20
CA PRO A 305 27.83 -9.27 10.98
C PRO A 305 28.84 -8.89 9.87
N GLY A 306 30.11 -8.72 10.20
CA GLY A 306 31.20 -8.39 9.28
C GLY A 306 31.94 -9.59 8.70
N MET A 307 31.50 -10.82 9.01
CA MET A 307 32.00 -12.08 8.41
C MET A 307 31.45 -12.27 6.99
N THR A 308 32.17 -13.00 6.15
CA THR A 308 31.70 -13.39 4.79
C THR A 308 31.81 -14.89 4.51
N SER A 309 32.46 -15.65 5.38
CA SER A 309 32.42 -17.11 5.31
C SER A 309 30.97 -17.61 5.29
N GLU A 310 30.68 -18.65 4.51
CA GLU A 310 29.37 -19.33 4.46
C GLU A 310 29.36 -20.63 5.28
N GLU A 311 30.48 -20.97 5.94
CA GLU A 311 30.54 -22.20 6.73
C GLU A 311 29.53 -22.18 7.90
N PRO A 312 28.93 -23.32 8.27
CA PRO A 312 28.02 -23.41 9.41
C PRO A 312 28.68 -23.04 10.74
N HIS A 313 27.87 -22.58 11.70
CA HIS A 313 28.30 -22.13 13.03
C HIS A 313 29.29 -23.09 13.73
N PHE A 314 28.94 -24.37 13.89
CA PHE A 314 29.79 -25.34 14.59
C PHE A 314 31.11 -25.61 13.88
N LYS A 315 31.14 -25.51 12.54
CA LYS A 315 32.38 -25.68 11.78
C LYS A 315 33.34 -24.51 12.03
N ARG A 316 32.82 -23.28 12.07
CA ARG A 316 33.58 -22.08 12.45
C ARG A 316 34.15 -22.19 13.86
N ARG A 317 33.33 -22.64 14.82
CA ARG A 317 33.76 -22.91 16.20
C ARG A 317 34.94 -23.88 16.23
N SER A 318 34.82 -25.03 15.56
CA SER A 318 35.89 -26.04 15.50
C SER A 318 37.18 -25.50 14.86
N ARG A 319 37.11 -24.59 13.89
CA ARG A 319 38.30 -23.95 13.29
C ARG A 319 39.06 -23.10 14.29
N VAL A 320 38.37 -22.26 15.05
CA VAL A 320 39.00 -21.44 16.09
C VAL A 320 39.61 -22.35 17.15
N SER A 321 38.87 -23.34 17.67
CA SER A 321 39.42 -24.28 18.65
C SER A 321 40.66 -25.02 18.16
N ARG A 322 40.65 -25.51 16.90
CA ARG A 322 41.82 -26.17 16.30
C ARG A 322 43.00 -25.22 16.12
N TYR A 323 42.75 -23.97 15.73
CA TYR A 323 43.79 -22.96 15.64
C TYR A 323 44.48 -22.73 16.99
N VAL A 324 43.69 -22.57 18.06
CA VAL A 324 44.24 -22.39 19.42
C VAL A 324 45.03 -23.63 19.88
N GLN A 325 44.52 -24.84 19.62
CA GLN A 325 45.23 -26.09 19.92
C GLN A 325 46.58 -26.17 19.20
N LEU A 326 46.63 -25.83 17.91
CA LEU A 326 47.87 -25.80 17.13
C LEU A 326 48.86 -24.79 17.73
N ARG A 327 48.42 -23.57 18.06
CA ARG A 327 49.28 -22.53 18.63
C ARG A 327 49.86 -22.91 19.99
N ARG A 328 49.09 -23.61 20.85
CA ARG A 328 49.62 -24.13 22.12
C ARG A 328 50.67 -25.21 21.92
N SER A 329 50.52 -26.06 20.91
CA SER A 329 51.52 -27.11 20.61
C SER A 329 52.87 -26.55 20.16
N GLU A 330 52.93 -25.29 19.69
CA GLU A 330 54.16 -24.60 19.30
C GLU A 330 55.01 -24.10 20.50
N GLN A 331 54.66 -24.46 21.74
CA GLN A 331 55.42 -24.19 22.98
C GLN A 331 55.79 -22.70 23.21
N ARG A 332 54.91 -21.76 22.83
CA ARG A 332 55.10 -20.32 23.06
C ARG A 332 54.68 -19.85 24.46
N ASP A 333 54.29 -20.76 25.36
CA ASP A 333 53.77 -20.42 26.69
C ASP A 333 54.75 -19.57 27.53
N ALA A 334 56.05 -19.86 27.47
CA ALA A 334 57.06 -19.10 28.22
C ALA A 334 57.25 -17.66 27.72
N VAL A 335 57.07 -17.41 26.42
CA VAL A 335 57.11 -16.06 25.83
C VAL A 335 55.83 -15.32 26.17
N HIS A 336 54.68 -15.99 26.01
CA HIS A 336 53.38 -15.45 26.37
C HIS A 336 53.32 -15.02 27.84
N GLU A 337 53.78 -15.85 28.77
CA GLU A 337 53.78 -15.54 30.20
C GLU A 337 54.70 -14.36 30.54
N ARG A 338 55.83 -14.24 29.83
CA ARG A 338 56.73 -13.09 29.97
C ARG A 338 56.08 -11.80 29.50
N ASP A 339 55.44 -11.82 28.33
CA ASP A 339 54.74 -10.66 27.78
C ASP A 339 53.55 -10.28 28.67
N LEU A 340 52.78 -11.25 29.17
CA LEU A 340 51.67 -11.00 30.08
C LEU A 340 52.13 -10.30 31.36
N LYS A 341 53.23 -10.76 31.96
CA LYS A 341 53.85 -10.12 33.14
C LYS A 341 54.33 -8.70 32.85
N ARG A 342 54.83 -8.44 31.63
CA ARG A 342 55.32 -7.11 31.21
C ARG A 342 54.19 -6.09 31.12
N PHE A 343 53.00 -6.50 30.69
CA PHE A 343 51.86 -5.60 30.44
C PHE A 343 50.72 -5.74 31.47
N ILE A 344 50.94 -6.45 32.58
CA ILE A 344 49.89 -6.73 33.57
C ILE A 344 49.37 -5.48 34.29
N ASP A 345 50.24 -4.48 34.47
CA ASP A 345 49.93 -3.21 35.15
C ASP A 345 49.44 -2.12 34.19
N LEU A 346 49.20 -2.47 32.93
CA LEU A 346 48.62 -1.55 31.95
C LEU A 346 47.21 -1.14 32.44
N ASP A 347 46.90 0.16 32.34
CA ASP A 347 45.56 0.62 32.66
C ASP A 347 44.58 0.06 31.61
N LEU A 348 43.66 -0.80 32.05
CA LEU A 348 42.59 -1.39 31.23
C LEU A 348 41.21 -0.88 31.65
N SER A 349 41.14 0.19 32.43
CA SER A 349 39.88 0.77 32.89
C SER A 349 39.18 1.56 31.78
N ARG A 350 37.84 1.61 31.87
CA ARG A 350 36.98 2.58 31.18
C ARG A 350 35.78 2.95 32.04
N THR A 351 35.12 4.03 31.67
CA THR A 351 33.82 4.45 32.21
C THR A 351 32.70 4.24 31.18
N PHE A 352 31.47 4.27 31.69
CA PHE A 352 30.23 4.23 30.91
C PHE A 352 29.30 5.32 31.44
N GLU A 353 28.50 5.92 30.57
CA GLU A 353 27.58 7.00 30.94
C GLU A 353 26.15 6.68 30.46
N PRO A 354 25.11 7.02 31.25
CA PRO A 354 23.73 6.86 30.84
C PRO A 354 23.38 7.75 29.66
N ASN A 355 22.72 7.16 28.67
CA ASN A 355 22.14 7.85 27.54
C ASN A 355 20.74 7.28 27.28
N ASP A 356 19.81 7.58 28.18
CA ASP A 356 18.46 7.01 28.14
C ASP A 356 17.72 7.36 26.83
N GLN A 357 17.47 6.34 26.02
CA GLN A 357 16.70 6.40 24.76
C GLN A 357 15.40 5.59 24.85
N ARG A 358 14.98 5.20 26.07
CA ARG A 358 13.69 4.54 26.26
C ARG A 358 12.57 5.47 25.79
N PRO A 359 11.56 4.94 25.07
CA PRO A 359 10.44 5.75 24.66
C PRO A 359 9.71 6.32 25.89
N PRO A 360 9.28 7.60 25.87
CA PRO A 360 8.39 8.10 26.90
C PRO A 360 7.10 7.30 26.90
N ARG A 361 6.46 7.19 28.07
CA ARG A 361 5.17 6.50 28.18
C ARG A 361 4.12 7.31 27.42
N ALA A 362 3.63 6.75 26.31
CA ALA A 362 2.52 7.34 25.56
C ALA A 362 1.21 7.26 26.36
N PRO A 363 0.35 8.29 26.33
CA PRO A 363 -0.97 8.24 26.95
C PRO A 363 -1.82 7.13 26.32
N GLU A 364 -2.52 6.32 27.14
CA GLU A 364 -3.40 5.26 26.65
C GLU A 364 -4.51 5.77 25.72
N THR A 365 -4.91 7.04 25.88
CA THR A 365 -5.89 7.70 24.99
C THR A 365 -5.37 7.79 23.55
N GLU A 366 -4.13 8.22 23.35
CA GLU A 366 -3.53 8.35 22.02
C GLU A 366 -3.27 6.99 21.38
N ILE A 367 -2.81 6.01 22.17
CA ILE A 367 -2.63 4.63 21.71
C ILE A 367 -3.98 4.07 21.22
N SER A 368 -5.05 4.30 21.98
CA SER A 368 -6.40 3.84 21.64
C SER A 368 -6.93 4.51 20.37
N GLU A 369 -6.68 5.80 20.18
CA GLU A 369 -7.04 6.52 18.94
C GLU A 369 -6.32 5.94 17.71
N ILE A 370 -5.03 5.62 17.82
CA ILE A 370 -4.25 4.99 16.74
C ILE A 370 -4.78 3.58 16.46
N LEU A 371 -5.05 2.78 17.49
CA LEU A 371 -5.62 1.43 17.32
C LEU A 371 -6.97 1.48 16.60
N LEU A 372 -7.84 2.43 16.97
CA LEU A 372 -9.12 2.67 16.28
C LEU A 372 -8.92 3.06 14.81
N ARG A 373 -7.95 3.92 14.51
CA ARG A 373 -7.58 4.31 13.13
C ARG A 373 -7.11 3.12 12.30
N LEU A 374 -6.39 2.18 12.92
CA LEU A 374 -5.96 0.91 12.32
C LEU A 374 -7.08 -0.15 12.23
N GLY A 375 -8.31 0.19 12.65
CA GLY A 375 -9.46 -0.70 12.59
C GLY A 375 -9.61 -1.64 13.78
N LYS A 376 -8.85 -1.46 14.86
CA LYS A 376 -8.88 -2.29 16.08
C LYS A 376 -9.75 -1.64 17.13
N ARG A 377 -10.96 -2.16 17.34
CA ARG A 377 -11.97 -1.58 18.25
C ARG A 377 -12.02 -2.32 19.57
N GLU A 378 -11.77 -3.62 19.54
CA GLU A 378 -11.76 -4.49 20.71
C GLU A 378 -10.46 -5.31 20.77
N TYR A 379 -10.22 -5.92 21.92
CA TYR A 379 -9.00 -6.69 22.16
C TYR A 379 -8.85 -7.87 21.19
N SER A 380 -9.95 -8.46 20.72
CA SER A 380 -9.97 -9.51 19.68
C SER A 380 -9.40 -9.05 18.34
N ASP A 381 -9.46 -7.76 18.02
CA ASP A 381 -8.89 -7.21 16.79
C ASP A 381 -7.37 -7.02 16.87
N GLU A 382 -6.79 -7.04 18.07
CA GLU A 382 -5.35 -6.93 18.31
C GLU A 382 -4.63 -8.27 17.98
N LEU A 383 -4.53 -8.60 16.69
CA LEU A 383 -3.97 -9.88 16.21
C LEU A 383 -2.53 -10.18 16.66
N ASN A 384 -1.74 -9.16 17.00
CA ASN A 384 -0.35 -9.28 17.46
C ASN A 384 0.51 -10.18 16.56
N CYS A 385 0.33 -10.07 15.23
CA CYS A 385 0.92 -11.00 14.26
C CYS A 385 2.40 -10.72 13.91
N GLY A 386 2.99 -9.61 14.37
CA GLY A 386 4.40 -9.29 14.11
C GLY A 386 4.73 -8.78 12.69
N ALA A 387 3.75 -8.71 11.78
CA ALA A 387 3.99 -8.42 10.36
C ALA A 387 4.54 -7.00 10.10
N CYS A 388 4.11 -6.02 10.89
CA CYS A 388 4.63 -4.64 10.84
C CYS A 388 6.01 -4.48 11.50
N GLY A 389 6.57 -5.55 12.10
CA GLY A 389 7.87 -5.51 12.79
C GLY A 389 7.83 -5.18 14.28
N TYR A 390 6.63 -5.08 14.86
CA TYR A 390 6.38 -4.94 16.31
C TYR A 390 5.64 -6.15 16.82
N ASP A 391 5.96 -6.60 18.04
CA ASP A 391 5.46 -7.89 18.55
C ASP A 391 3.99 -7.79 18.93
N THR A 392 3.55 -6.61 19.36
CA THR A 392 2.14 -6.31 19.66
C THR A 392 1.59 -5.13 18.85
N CYS A 393 0.27 -5.13 18.68
CA CYS A 393 -0.47 -4.04 18.07
C CYS A 393 -0.29 -2.72 18.82
N ARG A 394 -0.20 -2.81 20.15
CA ARG A 394 0.06 -1.67 21.04
C ARG A 394 1.47 -1.13 20.87
N GLU A 395 2.49 -1.99 20.77
CA GLU A 395 3.85 -1.53 20.44
C GLU A 395 3.91 -0.80 19.10
N HIS A 396 3.21 -1.29 18.08
CA HIS A 396 3.11 -0.59 16.80
C HIS A 396 2.43 0.77 16.94
N ALA A 397 1.34 0.86 17.69
CA ALA A 397 0.66 2.12 17.96
C ALA A 397 1.53 3.13 18.74
N VAL A 398 2.28 2.65 19.75
CA VAL A 398 3.28 3.46 20.46
C VAL A 398 4.36 3.95 19.49
N ALA A 399 4.84 3.10 18.59
CA ALA A 399 5.82 3.49 17.60
C ALA A 399 5.29 4.53 16.59
N ILE A 400 4.02 4.45 16.20
CA ILE A 400 3.36 5.46 15.36
C ILE A 400 3.27 6.80 16.11
N HIS A 401 2.84 6.79 17.38
CA HIS A 401 2.79 8.00 18.21
C HIS A 401 4.15 8.69 18.32
N LEU A 402 5.23 7.92 18.40
CA LEU A 402 6.60 8.41 18.47
C LEU A 402 7.20 8.82 17.11
N GLY A 403 6.45 8.69 16.01
CA GLY A 403 6.96 8.96 14.65
C GLY A 403 8.02 7.97 14.17
N LEU A 404 8.07 6.77 14.73
CA LEU A 404 9.00 5.70 14.34
C LEU A 404 8.38 4.75 13.29
N ALA A 405 7.06 4.73 13.19
CA ALA A 405 6.30 3.84 12.33
C ALA A 405 5.14 4.58 11.65
N GLU A 406 4.66 4.00 10.55
CA GLU A 406 3.52 4.52 9.79
C GLU A 406 2.32 3.56 9.91
N ASP A 407 1.12 4.08 9.65
CA ASP A 407 -0.12 3.29 9.66
C ASP A 407 -0.11 2.21 8.59
N GLU A 408 0.45 2.55 7.42
CA GLU A 408 0.58 1.72 6.23
C GLU A 408 1.40 0.45 6.46
N MET A 409 2.14 0.36 7.58
CA MET A 409 2.86 -0.85 7.97
C MET A 409 1.92 -1.98 8.42
N CYS A 410 0.66 -1.66 8.78
CA CYS A 410 -0.32 -2.65 9.20
C CYS A 410 -1.00 -3.29 7.97
N LEU A 411 -0.59 -4.52 7.63
CA LEU A 411 -1.12 -5.24 6.46
C LEU A 411 -2.66 -5.41 6.47
N PRO A 412 -3.32 -5.84 7.57
CA PRO A 412 -4.78 -5.91 7.62
C PRO A 412 -5.47 -4.57 7.32
N TYR A 413 -4.97 -3.48 7.93
CA TYR A 413 -5.48 -2.13 7.70
C TYR A 413 -5.36 -1.72 6.22
N ILE A 414 -4.21 -1.97 5.59
CA ILE A 414 -4.02 -1.70 4.15
C ILE A 414 -4.99 -2.52 3.30
N ILE A 415 -5.17 -3.81 3.59
CA ILE A 415 -6.09 -4.67 2.82
C ILE A 415 -7.52 -4.14 2.89
N ASP A 416 -8.00 -3.73 4.07
CA ASP A 416 -9.35 -3.22 4.21
C ASP A 416 -9.52 -1.85 3.57
N ARG A 417 -8.51 -0.96 3.68
CA ARG A 417 -8.48 0.32 2.96
C ARG A 417 -8.48 0.13 1.44
N LEU A 418 -7.76 -0.88 0.92
CA LEU A 418 -7.77 -1.24 -0.49
C LEU A 418 -9.14 -1.73 -0.95
N LYS A 419 -9.83 -2.58 -0.17
CA LYS A 419 -11.19 -3.03 -0.51
C LYS A 419 -12.17 -1.86 -0.61
N VAL A 420 -12.13 -0.94 0.35
CA VAL A 420 -12.97 0.27 0.35
C VAL A 420 -12.66 1.12 -0.89
N THR A 421 -11.38 1.38 -1.16
CA THR A 421 -10.96 2.19 -2.32
C THR A 421 -11.38 1.56 -3.65
N ILE A 422 -11.27 0.23 -3.79
CA ILE A 422 -11.72 -0.51 -4.99
C ILE A 422 -13.23 -0.37 -5.17
N LYS A 423 -14.00 -0.46 -4.08
CA LYS A 423 -15.45 -0.28 -4.11
C LYS A 423 -15.82 1.13 -4.54
N ASP A 424 -15.23 2.15 -3.93
CA ASP A 424 -15.49 3.56 -4.24
C ASP A 424 -15.13 3.86 -5.71
N LEU A 425 -14.02 3.31 -6.21
CA LEU A 425 -13.62 3.44 -7.61
C LEU A 425 -14.64 2.77 -8.56
N SER A 426 -15.14 1.58 -8.22
CA SER A 426 -16.18 0.90 -9.01
C SER A 426 -17.47 1.69 -9.06
N ASP A 427 -17.89 2.25 -7.92
CA ASP A 427 -19.12 3.05 -7.83
C ASP A 427 -18.98 4.34 -8.66
N SER A 428 -17.82 5.01 -8.60
CA SER A 428 -17.53 6.17 -9.45
C SER A 428 -17.52 5.81 -10.94
N HIS A 429 -16.96 4.67 -11.32
CA HIS A 429 -16.95 4.21 -12.72
C HIS A 429 -18.37 3.91 -13.24
N ALA A 430 -19.23 3.32 -12.41
CA ALA A 430 -20.63 3.07 -12.77
C ALA A 430 -21.43 4.37 -12.97
N GLN A 431 -21.19 5.37 -12.12
CA GLN A 431 -21.80 6.70 -12.27
C GLN A 431 -21.34 7.41 -13.54
N LEU A 432 -20.04 7.33 -13.86
CA LEU A 432 -19.48 7.90 -15.09
C LEU A 432 -20.09 7.26 -16.33
N ALA A 433 -20.19 5.93 -16.39
CA ALA A 433 -20.81 5.22 -17.51
C ALA A 433 -22.27 5.64 -17.71
N THR A 434 -23.05 5.73 -16.63
CA THR A 434 -24.45 6.18 -16.68
C THR A 434 -24.57 7.61 -17.19
N THR A 435 -23.68 8.50 -16.75
CA THR A 435 -23.67 9.91 -17.17
C THR A 435 -23.28 10.05 -18.64
N GLN A 436 -22.31 9.26 -19.11
CA GLN A 436 -21.89 9.24 -20.50
C GLN A 436 -23.01 8.78 -21.44
N ASP A 437 -23.75 7.72 -21.07
CA ASP A 437 -24.90 7.23 -21.86
C ASP A 437 -26.00 8.29 -21.97
N GLN A 438 -26.29 8.99 -20.86
CA GLN A 438 -27.27 10.09 -20.84
C GLN A 438 -26.83 11.25 -21.76
N LEU A 439 -25.55 11.63 -21.72
CA LEU A 439 -25.00 12.67 -22.58
C LEU A 439 -25.05 12.29 -24.06
N MET A 440 -24.67 11.06 -24.41
CA MET A 440 -24.76 10.57 -25.80
C MET A 440 -26.19 10.58 -26.32
N HIS A 441 -27.18 10.21 -25.49
CA HIS A 441 -28.58 10.26 -25.88
C HIS A 441 -29.05 11.72 -26.09
N SER A 442 -28.68 12.62 -25.18
CA SER A 442 -29.01 14.04 -25.27
C SER A 442 -28.39 14.71 -26.51
N GLU A 443 -27.13 14.42 -26.81
CA GLU A 443 -26.42 14.96 -27.99
C GLU A 443 -27.09 14.49 -29.29
N LYS A 444 -27.46 13.21 -29.36
CA LYS A 444 -28.16 12.65 -30.52
C LYS A 444 -29.51 13.33 -30.76
N LEU A 445 -30.28 13.57 -29.70
CA LEU A 445 -31.57 14.27 -29.80
C LEU A 445 -31.41 15.72 -30.23
N ALA A 446 -30.45 16.46 -29.65
CA ALA A 446 -30.18 17.84 -30.01
C ALA A 446 -29.76 17.99 -31.48
N SER A 447 -28.87 17.12 -31.96
CA SER A 447 -28.43 17.09 -33.36
C SER A 447 -29.58 16.82 -34.33
N MET A 448 -30.44 15.84 -34.00
CA MET A 448 -31.65 15.57 -34.79
C MET A 448 -32.62 16.76 -34.80
N GLY A 449 -32.77 17.45 -33.66
CA GLY A 449 -33.63 18.63 -33.53
C GLY A 449 -33.20 19.78 -34.45
N GLN A 450 -31.91 20.07 -34.49
CA GLN A 450 -31.34 21.14 -35.32
C GLN A 450 -31.52 20.86 -36.83
N LEU A 451 -31.28 19.61 -37.27
CA LEU A 451 -31.45 19.21 -38.67
C LEU A 451 -32.92 19.28 -39.09
N ALA A 452 -33.83 18.79 -38.27
CA ALA A 452 -35.26 18.81 -38.55
C ALA A 452 -35.81 20.24 -38.68
N ALA A 453 -35.35 21.18 -37.85
CA ALA A 453 -35.74 22.58 -37.93
C ALA A 453 -35.30 23.25 -39.26
N GLY A 454 -34.05 23.01 -39.69
CA GLY A 454 -33.55 23.53 -40.96
C GLY A 454 -34.30 22.96 -42.17
N VAL A 455 -34.43 21.63 -42.23
CA VAL A 455 -35.15 20.93 -43.31
C VAL A 455 -36.61 21.37 -43.38
N ALA A 456 -37.27 21.56 -42.23
CA ALA A 456 -38.66 21.96 -42.20
C ALA A 456 -38.88 23.37 -42.74
N HIS A 457 -38.00 24.31 -42.39
CA HIS A 457 -38.08 25.67 -42.92
C HIS A 457 -37.89 25.69 -44.45
N GLU A 458 -36.90 24.96 -44.96
CA GLU A 458 -36.61 24.92 -46.40
C GLU A 458 -37.69 24.21 -47.23
N LEU A 459 -38.36 23.20 -46.69
CA LEU A 459 -39.45 22.49 -47.38
C LEU A 459 -40.81 23.20 -47.27
N ASN A 460 -41.10 23.85 -46.14
CA ASN A 460 -42.38 24.54 -45.97
C ASN A 460 -42.55 25.72 -46.92
N ASN A 461 -41.45 26.39 -47.28
CA ASN A 461 -41.47 27.54 -48.19
C ASN A 461 -41.97 27.18 -49.62
N PRO A 462 -41.35 26.24 -50.37
CA PRO A 462 -41.83 25.85 -51.68
C PRO A 462 -43.20 25.18 -51.64
N LEU A 463 -43.49 24.38 -50.60
CA LEU A 463 -44.83 23.77 -50.43
C LEU A 463 -45.92 24.82 -50.22
N GLY A 464 -45.62 25.90 -49.48
CA GLY A 464 -46.53 27.03 -49.32
C GLY A 464 -46.84 27.72 -50.65
N VAL A 465 -45.82 27.91 -51.50
CA VAL A 465 -45.99 28.48 -52.84
C VAL A 465 -46.84 27.57 -53.73
N VAL A 466 -46.54 26.26 -53.76
CA VAL A 466 -47.32 25.28 -54.54
C VAL A 466 -48.78 25.30 -54.10
N LEU A 467 -49.04 25.22 -52.80
CA LEU A 467 -50.41 25.26 -52.26
C LEU A 467 -51.16 26.54 -52.62
N MET A 468 -50.50 27.70 -52.51
CA MET A 468 -51.10 28.99 -52.81
C MET A 468 -51.56 29.05 -54.27
N TYR A 469 -50.67 28.73 -55.22
CA TYR A 469 -51.01 28.75 -56.64
C TYR A 469 -52.01 27.66 -57.03
N SER A 470 -51.89 26.46 -56.45
CA SER A 470 -52.86 25.39 -56.70
C SER A 470 -54.27 25.77 -56.22
N HIS A 471 -54.41 26.38 -55.04
CA HIS A 471 -55.71 26.85 -54.55
C HIS A 471 -56.27 28.03 -55.37
N LEU A 472 -55.44 29.01 -55.76
CA LEU A 472 -55.88 30.11 -56.62
C LEU A 472 -56.43 29.61 -57.97
N LEU A 473 -55.74 28.66 -58.60
CA LEU A 473 -56.20 28.05 -59.84
C LEU A 473 -57.48 27.22 -59.66
N LEU A 474 -57.60 26.50 -58.53
CA LEU A 474 -58.82 25.76 -58.18
C LEU A 474 -60.03 26.67 -57.98
N ASP A 475 -59.84 27.87 -57.40
CA ASP A 475 -60.90 28.85 -57.19
C ASP A 475 -61.37 29.51 -58.51
N GLU A 476 -60.50 29.60 -59.52
CA GLU A 476 -60.80 30.20 -60.84
C GLU A 476 -61.34 29.20 -61.87
N LEU A 477 -61.19 27.89 -61.63
CA LEU A 477 -61.60 26.82 -62.56
C LEU A 477 -63.03 26.34 -62.32
N ASP A 478 -63.77 26.07 -63.39
CA ASP A 478 -65.05 25.38 -63.29
C ASP A 478 -64.83 23.91 -62.89
N THR A 479 -65.65 23.41 -61.98
CA THR A 479 -65.57 22.05 -61.39
C THR A 479 -65.72 20.91 -62.40
N GLN A 480 -66.22 21.19 -63.62
CA GLN A 480 -66.30 20.24 -64.73
C GLN A 480 -65.07 20.25 -65.64
N SER A 481 -64.06 21.10 -65.35
CA SER A 481 -62.82 21.15 -66.11
C SER A 481 -62.01 19.86 -65.91
N PRO A 482 -61.51 19.23 -66.99
CA PRO A 482 -60.68 18.03 -66.88
C PRO A 482 -59.38 18.24 -66.08
N VAL A 483 -58.94 19.48 -65.85
CA VAL A 483 -57.72 19.83 -65.09
C VAL A 483 -58.01 20.08 -63.60
N TYR A 484 -59.28 20.20 -63.20
CA TYR A 484 -59.67 20.48 -61.82
C TYR A 484 -59.24 19.35 -60.86
N ASP A 485 -59.48 18.10 -61.25
CA ASP A 485 -59.11 16.93 -60.43
C ASP A 485 -57.58 16.79 -60.30
N ASP A 486 -56.82 17.11 -61.35
CA ASP A 486 -55.35 17.10 -61.31
C ASP A 486 -54.79 18.17 -60.36
N LEU A 487 -55.31 19.40 -60.41
CA LEU A 487 -54.92 20.50 -59.51
C LEU A 487 -55.28 20.22 -58.06
N LYS A 488 -56.46 19.63 -57.82
CA LYS A 488 -56.89 19.18 -56.50
C LYS A 488 -55.92 18.13 -55.94
N MET A 489 -55.52 17.16 -56.77
CA MET A 489 -54.55 16.14 -56.36
C MET A 489 -53.19 16.76 -56.01
N ILE A 490 -52.72 17.76 -56.76
CA ILE A 490 -51.46 18.48 -56.47
C ILE A 490 -51.55 19.20 -55.11
N ALA A 491 -52.65 19.93 -54.86
CA ALA A 491 -52.87 20.61 -53.59
C ALA A 491 -52.92 19.63 -52.41
N GLU A 492 -53.63 18.50 -52.56
CA GLU A 492 -53.69 17.45 -51.55
C GLU A 492 -52.31 16.84 -51.25
N GLN A 493 -51.49 16.57 -52.27
CA GLN A 493 -50.13 16.04 -52.05
C GLN A 493 -49.17 17.09 -51.46
N ALA A 494 -49.29 18.35 -51.83
CA ALA A 494 -48.49 19.43 -51.25
C ALA A 494 -48.88 19.67 -49.77
N GLN A 495 -50.17 19.65 -49.46
CA GLN A 495 -50.68 19.80 -48.09
C GLN A 495 -50.25 18.63 -47.21
N ARG A 496 -50.28 17.43 -47.79
CA ARG A 496 -49.79 16.23 -47.14
C ARG A 496 -48.28 16.32 -46.84
N SER A 497 -47.49 16.78 -47.79
CA SER A 497 -46.05 16.95 -47.60
C SER A 497 -45.75 17.97 -46.50
N LYS A 498 -46.52 19.07 -46.46
CA LYS A 498 -46.45 20.09 -45.42
C LYS A 498 -46.78 19.52 -44.04
N LYS A 499 -47.79 18.65 -43.95
CA LYS A 499 -48.14 17.93 -42.71
C LYS A 499 -47.04 16.98 -42.24
N ILE A 500 -46.37 16.29 -43.15
CA ILE A 500 -45.23 15.40 -42.80
C ILE A 500 -44.07 16.23 -42.23
N VAL A 501 -43.77 17.37 -42.85
CA VAL A 501 -42.72 18.29 -42.41
C VAL A 501 -43.06 18.91 -41.04
N ALA A 502 -44.31 19.30 -40.81
CA ALA A 502 -44.77 19.81 -39.52
C ALA A 502 -44.60 18.75 -38.40
N ASN A 503 -45.00 17.51 -38.65
CA ASN A 503 -44.83 16.42 -37.68
C ASN A 503 -43.35 16.13 -37.37
N LEU A 504 -42.43 16.36 -38.32
CA LEU A 504 -40.99 16.23 -38.09
C LEU A 504 -40.45 17.38 -37.22
N LEU A 505 -40.97 18.60 -37.40
CA LEU A 505 -40.63 19.77 -36.59
C LEU A 505 -41.16 19.64 -35.15
N ASP A 506 -42.38 19.13 -34.97
CA ASP A 506 -42.98 18.92 -33.65
C ASP A 506 -42.22 17.86 -32.84
N PHE A 507 -41.65 16.85 -33.50
CA PHE A 507 -40.75 15.88 -32.88
C PHE A 507 -39.42 16.49 -32.43
N ALA A 508 -38.94 17.50 -33.15
CA ALA A 508 -37.64 18.14 -32.95
C ALA A 508 -37.65 19.28 -31.94
N ARG A 509 -38.81 19.86 -31.64
CA ARG A 509 -38.96 20.95 -30.69
C ARG A 509 -39.14 20.40 -29.27
N GLU A 510 -38.29 20.85 -28.35
CA GLU A 510 -38.54 20.73 -26.92
C GLU A 510 -39.71 21.65 -26.52
N ASN A 511 -40.94 21.14 -26.62
CA ASN A 511 -42.06 21.81 -25.96
C ASN A 511 -42.01 21.46 -24.47
N LYS A 512 -41.81 22.47 -23.62
CA LYS A 512 -41.98 22.33 -22.16
C LYS A 512 -43.41 21.85 -21.91
N ALA A 513 -43.56 20.62 -21.42
CA ALA A 513 -44.86 20.05 -21.07
C ALA A 513 -45.58 20.95 -20.06
N LEU A 514 -46.80 21.37 -20.39
CA LEU A 514 -47.68 22.09 -19.47
C LEU A 514 -48.45 21.03 -18.68
N ILE A 515 -47.93 20.69 -17.51
CA ILE A 515 -48.49 19.62 -16.69
C ILE A 515 -49.72 20.13 -15.94
N GLU A 516 -50.88 19.51 -16.18
CA GLU A 516 -52.14 19.80 -15.53
C GLU A 516 -52.75 18.51 -14.93
N GLU A 517 -53.62 18.64 -13.92
CA GLU A 517 -54.34 17.50 -13.36
C GLU A 517 -55.51 17.13 -14.28
N ILE A 518 -55.43 15.96 -14.91
CA ILE A 518 -56.39 15.51 -15.91
C ILE A 518 -57.03 14.18 -15.52
N ASN A 519 -58.32 14.04 -15.85
CA ASN A 519 -59.04 12.77 -15.74
C ASN A 519 -58.75 11.91 -16.99
N ILE A 520 -58.04 10.79 -16.78
CA ILE A 520 -57.61 9.89 -17.85
C ILE A 520 -58.78 9.21 -18.57
N GLU A 521 -59.89 8.91 -17.88
CA GLU A 521 -61.06 8.32 -18.53
C GLU A 521 -61.66 9.29 -19.55
N ASN A 522 -61.82 10.56 -19.16
CA ASN A 522 -62.34 11.60 -20.04
C ASN A 522 -61.42 11.80 -21.25
N LEU A 523 -60.10 11.80 -21.02
CA LEU A 523 -59.12 11.94 -22.10
C LEU A 523 -59.17 10.76 -23.09
N ILE A 524 -59.24 9.53 -22.59
CA ILE A 524 -59.34 8.32 -23.44
C ILE A 524 -60.63 8.35 -24.25
N ARG A 525 -61.78 8.69 -23.63
CA ARG A 525 -63.06 8.81 -24.34
C ARG A 525 -62.98 9.86 -25.45
N HIS A 526 -62.41 11.02 -25.15
CA HIS A 526 -62.20 12.08 -26.14
C HIS A 526 -61.33 11.61 -27.32
N CYS A 527 -60.25 10.86 -27.05
CA CYS A 527 -59.38 10.33 -28.11
C CYS A 527 -60.10 9.29 -28.98
N VAL A 528 -60.95 8.45 -28.39
CA VAL A 528 -61.77 7.48 -29.12
C VAL A 528 -62.78 8.19 -30.04
N ASP A 529 -63.41 9.27 -29.56
CA ASP A 529 -64.36 10.07 -30.34
C ASP A 529 -63.66 10.74 -31.55
N ILE A 530 -62.45 11.26 -31.35
CA ILE A 530 -61.61 11.82 -32.42
C ILE A 530 -61.25 10.75 -33.46
N ALA A 531 -60.95 9.53 -33.03
CA ALA A 531 -60.46 8.46 -33.90
C ALA A 531 -61.49 7.92 -34.90
N ARG A 532 -62.80 8.15 -34.68
CA ARG A 532 -63.92 7.67 -35.52
C ARG A 532 -63.78 6.20 -35.93
N LEU A 533 -64.11 5.29 -35.01
CA LEU A 533 -63.98 3.84 -35.22
C LEU A 533 -64.90 3.34 -36.37
N PRO A 534 -64.41 2.45 -37.26
CA PRO A 534 -65.23 1.80 -38.28
C PRO A 534 -66.33 0.91 -37.67
N GLU A 535 -67.48 0.75 -38.34
CA GLU A 535 -68.60 -0.09 -37.86
C GLU A 535 -68.21 -1.56 -37.59
N GLY A 536 -67.14 -2.07 -38.22
CA GLY A 536 -66.63 -3.43 -38.02
C GLY A 536 -65.68 -3.62 -36.82
N VAL A 537 -65.39 -2.57 -36.04
CA VAL A 537 -64.50 -2.64 -34.87
C VAL A 537 -65.30 -2.51 -33.57
N SER A 538 -65.32 -3.56 -32.73
CA SER A 538 -65.94 -3.49 -31.40
C SER A 538 -65.03 -2.80 -30.39
N LEU A 539 -65.57 -1.86 -29.62
CA LEU A 539 -64.84 -1.15 -28.57
C LEU A 539 -65.18 -1.72 -27.19
N HIS A 540 -64.15 -2.07 -26.43
CA HIS A 540 -64.27 -2.49 -25.03
C HIS A 540 -63.43 -1.58 -24.14
N LEU A 541 -64.11 -0.80 -23.29
CA LEU A 541 -63.48 0.07 -22.30
C LEU A 541 -63.61 -0.56 -20.91
N ASP A 542 -62.49 -0.76 -20.23
CA ASP A 542 -62.42 -1.33 -18.87
C ASP A 542 -61.61 -0.39 -17.97
N PHE A 543 -62.32 0.35 -17.12
CA PHE A 543 -61.73 1.30 -16.19
C PHE A 543 -61.63 0.69 -14.79
N ALA A 544 -60.56 -0.08 -14.56
CA ALA A 544 -60.29 -0.79 -13.32
C ALA A 544 -59.31 -0.03 -12.41
N HIS A 545 -59.63 1.23 -12.07
CA HIS A 545 -58.80 2.07 -11.20
C HIS A 545 -59.57 2.75 -10.05
N SER A 546 -58.88 3.04 -8.94
CA SER A 546 -59.48 3.71 -7.78
C SER A 546 -59.57 5.24 -7.89
N ALA A 547 -58.74 5.89 -8.73
CA ALA A 547 -58.81 7.33 -8.99
C ALA A 547 -58.38 7.68 -10.44
N PRO A 548 -59.15 8.46 -11.21
CA PRO A 548 -58.85 8.70 -12.63
C PRO A 548 -57.82 9.81 -12.90
N HIS A 549 -57.30 10.49 -11.88
CA HIS A 549 -56.51 11.71 -12.05
C HIS A 549 -55.00 11.45 -12.19
N CYS A 550 -54.36 12.11 -13.15
CA CYS A 550 -52.91 12.12 -13.38
C CYS A 550 -52.45 13.55 -13.73
N GLU A 551 -51.24 13.93 -13.30
CA GLU A 551 -50.59 15.19 -13.68
C GLU A 551 -49.85 15.01 -15.02
N LEU A 552 -50.41 15.47 -16.13
CA LEU A 552 -49.85 15.29 -17.48
C LEU A 552 -50.19 16.48 -18.39
N ASP A 553 -49.51 16.59 -19.54
CA ASP A 553 -49.87 17.52 -20.61
C ASP A 553 -51.01 16.91 -21.47
N PRO A 554 -52.23 17.48 -21.47
CA PRO A 554 -53.37 16.90 -22.15
C PRO A 554 -53.17 16.80 -23.68
N ASP A 555 -52.60 17.82 -24.31
CA ASP A 555 -52.43 17.88 -25.77
C ASP A 555 -51.43 16.82 -26.24
N GLN A 556 -50.30 16.69 -25.52
CA GLN A 556 -49.30 15.66 -25.82
C GLN A 556 -49.84 14.25 -25.59
N MET A 557 -50.64 14.04 -24.54
CA MET A 557 -51.24 12.74 -24.28
C MET A 557 -52.36 12.38 -25.27
N ILE A 558 -53.13 13.36 -25.76
CA ILE A 558 -54.07 13.16 -26.89
C ILE A 558 -53.33 12.66 -28.12
N GLN A 559 -52.16 13.23 -28.41
CA GLN A 559 -51.30 12.79 -29.51
C GLN A 559 -50.83 11.33 -29.31
N VAL A 560 -50.39 10.96 -28.10
CA VAL A 560 -49.97 9.59 -27.78
C VAL A 560 -51.11 8.60 -28.00
N PHE A 561 -52.28 8.85 -27.40
CA PHE A 561 -53.39 7.91 -27.45
C PHE A 561 -54.00 7.82 -28.85
N THR A 562 -54.17 8.95 -29.54
CA THR A 562 -54.69 8.96 -30.91
C THR A 562 -53.76 8.20 -31.86
N ASN A 563 -52.44 8.34 -31.72
CA ASN A 563 -51.47 7.57 -32.51
C ASN A 563 -51.58 6.06 -32.27
N LEU A 564 -51.70 5.63 -31.00
CA LEU A 564 -51.83 4.22 -30.65
C LEU A 564 -53.16 3.63 -31.13
N ILE A 565 -54.27 4.35 -30.93
CA ILE A 565 -55.61 3.94 -31.39
C ILE A 565 -55.66 3.83 -32.92
N GLN A 566 -55.12 4.81 -33.65
CA GLN A 566 -55.07 4.76 -35.12
C GLN A 566 -54.20 3.60 -35.64
N ASN A 567 -53.10 3.29 -34.94
CA ASN A 567 -52.27 2.14 -35.29
C ASN A 567 -52.99 0.82 -35.04
N ALA A 568 -53.71 0.70 -33.91
CA ALA A 568 -54.54 -0.46 -33.60
C ALA A 568 -55.64 -0.67 -34.66
N VAL A 569 -56.41 0.37 -34.99
CA VAL A 569 -57.47 0.31 -36.02
C VAL A 569 -56.90 -0.06 -37.39
N SER A 570 -55.75 0.51 -37.75
CA SER A 570 -55.06 0.19 -39.00
C SER A 570 -54.58 -1.26 -39.07
N ALA A 571 -54.20 -1.87 -37.94
CA ALA A 571 -53.74 -3.26 -37.89
C ALA A 571 -54.88 -4.28 -38.02
N MET A 572 -56.10 -3.86 -37.69
CA MET A 572 -57.33 -4.68 -37.79
C MET A 572 -57.98 -4.65 -39.18
N ASN A 573 -57.50 -3.81 -40.12
CA ASN A 573 -58.09 -3.66 -41.46
C ASN A 573 -59.62 -3.43 -41.46
N GLY A 574 -60.15 -2.79 -40.42
CA GLY A 574 -61.58 -2.47 -40.29
C GLY A 574 -62.46 -3.54 -39.65
N GLN A 575 -61.91 -4.69 -39.23
CA GLN A 575 -62.65 -5.75 -38.51
C GLN A 575 -61.85 -6.26 -37.30
N GLY A 576 -62.44 -6.24 -36.10
CA GLY A 576 -61.78 -6.74 -34.88
C GLY A 576 -62.29 -6.11 -33.59
N ALA A 577 -61.55 -6.27 -32.50
CA ALA A 577 -61.87 -5.69 -31.19
C ALA A 577 -60.73 -4.82 -30.67
N LEU A 578 -61.05 -3.61 -30.24
CA LEU A 578 -60.14 -2.70 -29.53
C LEU A 578 -60.46 -2.72 -28.04
N HIS A 579 -59.52 -3.18 -27.22
CA HIS A 579 -59.63 -3.20 -25.77
C HIS A 579 -58.74 -2.12 -25.16
N ILE A 580 -59.33 -1.16 -24.45
CA ILE A 580 -58.59 -0.17 -23.68
C ILE A 580 -58.87 -0.42 -22.20
N ARG A 581 -57.82 -0.74 -21.45
CA ARG A 581 -57.89 -0.99 -20.00
C ARG A 581 -57.06 0.00 -19.24
N THR A 582 -57.59 0.52 -18.14
CA THR A 582 -56.81 1.32 -17.20
C THR A 582 -56.78 0.64 -15.84
N GLN A 583 -55.60 0.54 -15.24
CA GLN A 583 -55.42 0.00 -13.89
C GLN A 583 -54.50 0.93 -13.12
N ASP A 584 -54.74 1.13 -11.84
CA ASP A 584 -53.87 1.92 -10.99
C ASP A 584 -53.14 1.11 -9.92
N THR A 585 -52.01 1.65 -9.51
CA THR A 585 -51.30 1.30 -8.28
C THR A 585 -51.21 2.55 -7.40
N PRO A 586 -50.72 2.46 -6.15
CA PRO A 586 -50.55 3.62 -5.29
C PRO A 586 -49.66 4.72 -5.90
N SER A 587 -48.74 4.39 -6.81
CA SER A 587 -47.76 5.32 -7.38
C SER A 587 -47.81 5.47 -8.90
N THR A 588 -48.51 4.60 -9.63
CA THR A 588 -48.54 4.61 -11.10
C THR A 588 -49.93 4.31 -11.66
N MET A 589 -50.24 4.89 -12.81
CA MET A 589 -51.39 4.54 -13.64
C MET A 589 -50.91 3.76 -14.87
N HIS A 590 -51.51 2.60 -15.11
CA HIS A 590 -51.22 1.72 -16.23
C HIS A 590 -52.37 1.79 -17.24
N ILE A 591 -52.06 2.05 -18.49
CA ILE A 591 -53.03 2.18 -19.58
C ILE A 591 -52.62 1.18 -20.66
N SER A 592 -53.47 0.20 -20.94
CA SER A 592 -53.25 -0.84 -21.93
C SER A 592 -54.19 -0.63 -23.12
N ILE A 593 -53.65 -0.51 -24.32
CA ILE A 593 -54.40 -0.42 -25.58
C ILE A 593 -54.06 -1.67 -26.38
N GLN A 594 -55.04 -2.57 -26.54
CA GLN A 594 -54.88 -3.88 -27.17
C GLN A 594 -55.79 -4.03 -28.39
N ASP A 595 -55.20 -4.43 -29.51
CA ASP A 595 -55.89 -4.80 -30.75
C ASP A 595 -55.88 -6.31 -31.00
N THR A 596 -56.82 -6.79 -31.81
CA THR A 596 -56.87 -8.18 -32.32
C THR A 596 -56.41 -8.29 -33.79
N GLY A 597 -55.52 -7.39 -34.21
CA GLY A 597 -55.03 -7.30 -35.59
C GLY A 597 -53.93 -8.31 -35.91
N CYS A 598 -53.15 -8.02 -36.95
CA CYS A 598 -52.13 -8.93 -37.48
C CYS A 598 -50.88 -9.16 -36.58
N GLY A 599 -50.73 -8.37 -35.52
CA GLY A 599 -49.54 -8.40 -34.65
C GLY A 599 -48.27 -7.83 -35.31
N ILE A 600 -47.18 -7.78 -34.53
CA ILE A 600 -45.85 -7.26 -34.89
C ILE A 600 -44.82 -8.40 -34.81
N PRO A 601 -44.12 -8.73 -35.91
CA PRO A 601 -43.10 -9.77 -35.93
C PRO A 601 -41.97 -9.53 -34.90
N PRO A 602 -41.38 -10.58 -34.30
CA PRO A 602 -40.30 -10.46 -33.29
C PRO A 602 -39.11 -9.61 -33.75
N GLU A 603 -38.72 -9.75 -35.01
CA GLU A 603 -37.62 -9.02 -35.67
C GLU A 603 -37.85 -7.50 -35.78
N HIS A 604 -39.09 -7.03 -35.65
CA HIS A 604 -39.43 -5.60 -35.75
C HIS A 604 -39.63 -4.96 -34.38
N ARG A 605 -39.82 -5.73 -33.29
CA ARG A 605 -40.15 -5.18 -31.96
C ARG A 605 -39.13 -4.18 -31.41
N GLN A 606 -37.84 -4.38 -31.68
CA GLN A 606 -36.78 -3.45 -31.24
C GLN A 606 -36.67 -2.21 -32.15
N LYS A 607 -37.27 -2.24 -33.34
CA LYS A 607 -37.20 -1.17 -34.35
C LYS A 607 -38.44 -0.29 -34.38
N ILE A 608 -39.57 -0.70 -33.78
CA ILE A 608 -40.83 0.06 -33.89
C ILE A 608 -40.81 1.47 -33.27
N PHE A 609 -39.90 1.71 -32.32
CA PHE A 609 -39.70 3.02 -31.72
C PHE A 609 -38.58 3.83 -32.41
N GLN A 610 -37.95 3.27 -33.44
CA GLN A 610 -36.98 4.01 -34.26
C GLN A 610 -37.73 4.97 -35.20
N PRO A 611 -37.30 6.24 -35.32
CA PRO A 611 -37.87 7.18 -36.26
C PRO A 611 -37.88 6.64 -37.70
N PHE A 612 -38.94 6.92 -38.45
CA PHE A 612 -39.16 6.52 -39.85
C PHE A 612 -39.35 5.02 -40.11
N PHE A 613 -39.30 4.17 -39.07
CA PHE A 613 -39.63 2.76 -39.22
C PHE A 613 -41.15 2.59 -39.42
N THR A 614 -41.56 2.00 -40.55
CA THR A 614 -42.97 1.70 -40.84
C THR A 614 -43.09 0.42 -41.65
N THR A 615 -44.08 -0.41 -41.31
CA THR A 615 -44.46 -1.61 -42.07
C THR A 615 -45.59 -1.34 -43.07
N LYS A 616 -46.14 -0.12 -43.10
CA LYS A 616 -47.23 0.29 -44.00
C LYS A 616 -46.69 0.57 -45.42
N LYS A 617 -47.53 0.35 -46.46
CA LYS A 617 -47.20 0.67 -47.86
C LYS A 617 -46.70 2.11 -48.01
N ILE A 618 -45.82 2.35 -48.99
CA ILE A 618 -45.23 3.67 -49.30
C ILE A 618 -46.37 4.70 -49.38
N GLY A 619 -46.29 5.72 -48.53
CA GLY A 619 -47.34 6.73 -48.43
C GLY A 619 -48.58 6.35 -47.61
N LYS A 620 -48.52 5.40 -46.66
CA LYS A 620 -49.61 5.19 -45.68
C LYS A 620 -49.18 5.35 -44.22
N GLY A 621 -47.94 5.74 -43.96
CA GLY A 621 -47.43 6.05 -42.62
C GLY A 621 -46.09 6.76 -42.68
N THR A 622 -45.85 7.69 -41.75
CA THR A 622 -44.59 8.46 -41.65
C THR A 622 -43.50 7.73 -40.86
N GLY A 623 -43.86 6.67 -40.11
CA GLY A 623 -42.94 5.97 -39.21
C GLY A 623 -42.48 6.77 -37.99
N LEU A 624 -43.06 7.96 -37.76
CA LEU A 624 -42.68 8.85 -36.64
C LEU A 624 -43.59 8.67 -35.41
N GLY A 625 -44.84 8.21 -35.58
CA GLY A 625 -45.85 8.23 -34.52
C GLY A 625 -45.47 7.47 -33.24
N LEU A 626 -44.91 6.26 -33.37
CA LEU A 626 -44.50 5.47 -32.19
C LEU A 626 -43.24 6.03 -31.52
N ALA A 627 -42.30 6.58 -32.28
CA ALA A 627 -41.11 7.25 -31.75
C ALA A 627 -41.48 8.52 -30.97
N VAL A 628 -42.44 9.31 -31.49
CA VAL A 628 -43.04 10.46 -30.81
C VAL A 628 -43.74 10.03 -29.53
N SER A 629 -44.58 8.98 -29.59
CA SER A 629 -45.27 8.46 -28.40
C SER A 629 -44.28 8.00 -27.32
N TYR A 630 -43.16 7.36 -27.70
CA TYR A 630 -42.10 6.97 -26.78
C TYR A 630 -41.45 8.18 -26.09
N GLY A 631 -41.11 9.21 -26.86
CA GLY A 631 -40.52 10.45 -26.34
C GLY A 631 -41.44 11.17 -25.35
N ILE A 632 -42.72 11.36 -25.71
CA ILE A 632 -43.71 12.02 -24.85
C ILE A 632 -43.90 11.26 -23.53
N VAL A 633 -44.05 9.93 -23.58
CA VAL A 633 -44.22 9.11 -22.37
C VAL A 633 -42.99 9.20 -21.46
N LYS A 634 -41.77 9.18 -22.02
CA LYS A 634 -40.53 9.33 -21.25
C LYS A 634 -40.39 10.72 -20.64
N MET A 635 -40.79 11.78 -21.35
CA MET A 635 -40.79 13.15 -20.84
C MET A 635 -41.73 13.32 -19.63
N HIS A 636 -42.83 12.58 -19.60
CA HIS A 636 -43.75 12.48 -18.45
C HIS A 636 -43.29 11.50 -17.36
N ARG A 637 -42.00 11.10 -17.35
CA ARG A 637 -41.40 10.12 -16.43
C ARG A 637 -42.10 8.76 -16.44
N GLY A 638 -42.74 8.43 -17.56
CA GLY A 638 -43.43 7.18 -17.78
C GLY A 638 -42.59 6.14 -18.53
N ASP A 639 -43.22 4.99 -18.79
CA ASP A 639 -42.65 3.92 -19.58
C ASP A 639 -43.68 3.34 -20.55
N ILE A 640 -43.26 2.91 -21.74
CA ILE A 640 -44.13 2.29 -22.73
C ILE A 640 -43.55 0.93 -23.14
N ALA A 641 -44.35 -0.12 -22.99
CA ALA A 641 -44.00 -1.48 -23.36
C ALA A 641 -44.94 -2.01 -24.43
N VAL A 642 -44.45 -2.95 -25.24
CA VAL A 642 -45.24 -3.61 -26.29
C VAL A 642 -45.20 -5.12 -26.08
N SER A 643 -46.36 -5.76 -26.12
CA SER A 643 -46.51 -7.21 -26.24
C SER A 643 -47.28 -7.49 -27.52
N SER A 644 -46.78 -8.38 -28.37
CA SER A 644 -47.43 -8.66 -29.64
C SER A 644 -47.22 -10.11 -30.05
N ASN A 645 -48.26 -10.69 -30.66
CA ASN A 645 -48.23 -12.05 -31.17
C ASN A 645 -48.72 -12.11 -32.61
N THR A 646 -47.94 -12.77 -33.47
CA THR A 646 -48.23 -12.99 -34.89
C THR A 646 -48.57 -14.45 -35.20
N ASN A 647 -48.48 -15.36 -34.22
CA ASN A 647 -48.75 -16.78 -34.42
C ASN A 647 -50.10 -17.18 -33.76
N PRO A 648 -51.15 -17.48 -34.56
CA PRO A 648 -52.45 -17.90 -34.06
C PRO A 648 -52.43 -19.19 -33.24
N GLU A 649 -51.41 -20.05 -33.41
CA GLU A 649 -51.31 -21.34 -32.70
C GLU A 649 -50.80 -21.19 -31.25
N ILE A 650 -50.12 -20.09 -30.92
CA ILE A 650 -49.53 -19.85 -29.60
C ILE A 650 -50.47 -19.01 -28.71
N ALA A 651 -51.10 -18.00 -29.30
CA ALA A 651 -52.03 -17.09 -28.63
C ALA A 651 -52.89 -16.36 -29.69
N PRO A 652 -53.94 -15.63 -29.30
CA PRO A 652 -54.65 -14.75 -30.22
C PRO A 652 -53.68 -13.74 -30.88
N THR A 653 -53.85 -13.48 -32.17
CA THR A 653 -53.05 -12.48 -32.88
C THR A 653 -53.47 -11.08 -32.46
N GLY A 654 -52.49 -10.19 -32.30
CA GLY A 654 -52.75 -8.82 -31.86
C GLY A 654 -51.57 -8.16 -31.17
N THR A 655 -51.71 -6.88 -30.86
CA THR A 655 -50.69 -6.09 -30.14
C THR A 655 -51.31 -5.37 -28.95
N ALA A 656 -50.61 -5.37 -27.83
CA ALA A 656 -50.94 -4.60 -26.64
C ALA A 656 -49.80 -3.63 -26.33
N PHE A 657 -50.10 -2.34 -26.36
CA PHE A 657 -49.22 -1.29 -25.85
C PHE A 657 -49.62 -0.96 -24.41
N THR A 658 -48.67 -1.03 -23.48
CA THR A 658 -48.90 -0.71 -22.07
C THR A 658 -48.07 0.51 -21.69
N ILE A 659 -48.76 1.60 -21.38
CA ILE A 659 -48.17 2.85 -20.90
C ILE A 659 -48.27 2.88 -19.38
N LYS A 660 -47.16 3.19 -18.70
CA LYS A 660 -47.08 3.41 -17.25
C LYS A 660 -46.76 4.87 -17.00
N LEU A 661 -47.60 5.58 -16.26
CA LEU A 661 -47.43 6.98 -15.91
C LEU A 661 -47.39 7.14 -14.38
N PRO A 662 -46.54 8.01 -13.82
CA PRO A 662 -46.52 8.25 -12.39
C PRO A 662 -47.80 8.98 -11.94
N ARG A 663 -48.33 8.59 -10.79
CA ARG A 663 -49.39 9.33 -10.08
C ARG A 663 -48.72 10.21 -9.04
N ARG A 664 -49.01 11.51 -9.06
CA ARG A 664 -48.53 12.41 -8.01
C ARG A 664 -49.64 12.65 -6.99
N HIS A 665 -49.62 11.86 -5.93
CA HIS A 665 -50.11 12.31 -4.63
C HIS A 665 -49.28 11.65 -3.53
N ALA A 666 -48.36 12.43 -2.96
CA ALA A 666 -47.77 12.15 -1.65
C ALA A 666 -47.50 13.48 -0.93
N GLN A 667 -48.50 13.94 -0.18
CA GLN A 667 -48.26 14.65 1.09
C GLN A 667 -49.17 14.02 2.17
N PRO A 668 -48.62 13.50 3.27
CA PRO A 668 -49.36 13.39 4.52
C PRO A 668 -49.38 14.74 5.24
N PRO A 669 -50.41 15.03 6.07
CA PRO A 669 -50.56 16.33 6.70
C PRO A 669 -49.49 16.50 7.79
N THR A 670 -48.61 17.49 7.62
CA THR A 670 -47.78 18.00 8.71
C THR A 670 -48.21 19.42 9.01
N SER A 671 -49.05 19.53 10.04
CA SER A 671 -49.19 20.74 10.84
C SER A 671 -47.83 21.09 11.45
N ASN A 672 -47.30 22.30 11.20
CA ASN A 672 -46.80 23.22 12.23
C ASN A 672 -46.26 24.54 11.62
N PRO A 673 -45.88 25.57 12.42
CA PRO A 673 -46.67 26.76 12.70
C PRO A 673 -46.11 28.05 12.08
N HIS A 674 -46.86 29.13 12.24
CA HIS A 674 -46.50 30.53 12.03
C HIS A 674 -44.99 30.88 12.05
N LYS A 675 -44.53 31.57 11.00
CA LYS A 675 -43.51 32.63 11.09
C LYS A 675 -43.99 33.88 10.34
N PRO A 676 -43.56 35.09 10.79
CA PRO A 676 -44.19 36.36 10.46
C PRO A 676 -43.68 36.97 9.15
N GLN A 677 -44.50 37.87 8.59
CA GLN A 677 -44.26 38.64 7.36
C GLN A 677 -43.01 39.54 7.44
N PRO A 678 -42.34 39.82 6.31
CA PRO A 678 -41.36 40.91 6.21
C PRO A 678 -42.07 42.26 5.99
N VAL A 679 -41.60 43.28 6.70
CA VAL A 679 -41.94 44.70 6.50
C VAL A 679 -41.27 45.22 5.21
N PRO A 680 -41.92 46.05 4.39
CA PRO A 680 -41.29 46.74 3.27
C PRO A 680 -40.88 48.17 3.65
N PRO A 681 -40.06 48.82 2.80
CA PRO A 681 -38.69 49.23 3.10
C PRO A 681 -38.51 50.29 4.19
#